data_AF-J7SBR1-F1
#
_entry.id   AF-J7SBR1-F1
#
_cell.length_a   1.000
_cell.length_b   1.000
_cell.length_c   1.000
_cell.angle_alpha   90.00
_cell.angle_beta   90.00
_cell.angle_gamma   90.00
#
_symmetry.space_group_name_H-M   'P 1'
#
loop_
_entity.id
_entity.type
_entity.pdbx_description
1 polymer ?
#
loop_
_entity_poly.entity_id
_entity_poly.type
_entity_poly.pdbx_seq_one_letter_code
_entity_poly.pdbx_strand_id
1 'polypeptide(L)'
;MEEVLQMSLAEYESSQAVAVEAEGSPLPMKKASKGTRKSQSVFRKVESSFKQEESSSKSLDGALATSESPGGRSARPALRDKLNEHLASLDAEIQSVEEDLKKLATLREALLDERKEVIAKLQSAQKRATISPLDDMGLDITRSAGSRIDYHTEYEWSDALRGKMKAVFGIDNFRLCQHGVCNANMDRRDIICVMPTGGGKSLTYQLPALFVSGCTLVISPLISLMNDQILHLREAGVEAVMFTSSTSKEEAREIDNRLVAMAHGRSGSDADIKLCYVTPEKIAKNKAFMPLLEKLYKARKLERFVIDEAHCVSEAGHDYRPDYQKLNVLRKVFPKVPILALSATCPPKVMQDLMDVLQMKQPLHHGDRAGVDGTVYFTAPLYRKNLHYSVLPKPMSHKEMMNAMADYIMKHHADHSGIIYCLSKKDAETVSEDLSERRIKTGVYHADIGDSQKETLHQRWRQGLVKVVCATIAFGLGIDKGDVRFVLHHTIPKSVQGLYQESGRAGRDGHDADCVLYYRPQDFTRLSQLTVQEKGSRAKIHDILRFAQTLTECRNILFAKYFSSSSQISMSSWSTEEKGALEPCGHCDNCTRGSDGFVRRDVRLPAWQILRVAEVAQQTGKRFTINQLASVARGRSSGTSSAASKGKGKEKAGMDLDEIAGGAVELSNDDVEALCVDMLINGYLKEEYHSQSYGINVYVVAGAKAVRLSRFSREDIEQGKGPEMEYCFLKKSRKKKGESIKSHKKTQATGGESLEANGLKRRRLTRSPVAIDDPYDQIFDQDDTGLYTDDIDLNPRDDKRTKVEIEVEDESEDEDFGWQMTLRGPGPPRKRLCTNTDRPVPSSSKAVLVDDEEVICITDSE
;
A
#
# COMPACT_ATOMS: atom_id res chain seq x y z
N MET A 1 9.17 18.75 47.80
CA MET A 1 9.49 18.08 46.50
C MET A 1 9.72 19.10 45.40
N GLU A 2 9.06 20.27 45.41
CA GLU A 2 9.39 21.40 44.50
C GLU A 2 10.72 22.10 44.83
N GLU A 3 11.13 22.23 46.10
CA GLU A 3 12.40 22.88 46.45
C GLU A 3 13.66 22.07 46.06
N VAL A 4 13.55 20.74 45.98
CA VAL A 4 14.65 19.87 45.52
C VAL A 4 14.78 19.91 43.99
N LEU A 5 13.70 20.25 43.28
CA LEU A 5 13.67 20.44 41.83
C LEU A 5 14.24 21.81 41.41
N GLN A 6 14.10 22.85 42.24
CA GLN A 6 14.68 24.18 41.96
C GLN A 6 16.20 24.24 42.16
N MET A 7 16.76 23.50 43.12
CA MET A 7 18.22 23.46 43.32
C MET A 7 18.96 22.68 42.21
N SER A 8 18.33 21.65 41.61
CA SER A 8 18.94 20.87 40.53
C SER A 8 18.90 21.58 39.15
N LEU A 9 18.00 22.56 38.96
CA LEU A 9 17.92 23.35 37.73
C LEU A 9 18.93 24.51 37.73
N ALA A 10 19.20 25.11 38.89
CA ALA A 10 20.18 26.19 39.02
C ALA A 10 21.64 25.74 38.79
N GLU A 11 21.99 24.50 39.14
CA GLU A 11 23.33 23.93 38.86
C GLU A 11 23.49 23.46 37.39
N TYR A 12 22.37 23.26 36.67
CA TYR A 12 22.39 22.88 35.25
C TYR A 12 22.43 24.11 34.32
N GLU A 13 21.80 25.21 34.72
CA GLU A 13 21.76 26.47 33.96
C GLU A 13 23.04 27.31 34.09
N SER A 14 23.86 27.11 35.13
CA SER A 14 25.17 27.76 35.24
C SER A 14 26.24 27.17 34.31
N SER A 15 25.96 26.04 33.66
CA SER A 15 26.90 25.32 32.79
C SER A 15 26.63 25.50 31.28
N GLN A 16 25.60 26.27 30.87
CA GLN A 16 25.26 26.47 29.46
C GLN A 16 25.19 27.94 28.99
N ALA A 17 25.52 28.92 29.84
CA ALA A 17 25.48 30.34 29.49
C ALA A 17 26.87 30.94 29.22
N VAL A 18 27.64 30.41 28.25
CA VAL A 18 28.65 31.19 27.50
C VAL A 18 28.75 30.65 26.07
N ALA A 19 27.69 30.83 25.28
CA ALA A 19 27.79 30.93 23.82
C ALA A 19 26.46 31.47 23.28
N VAL A 20 26.56 32.37 22.30
CA VAL A 20 25.47 32.91 21.45
C VAL A 20 24.80 34.21 21.94
N GLU A 21 25.47 35.33 21.67
CA GLU A 21 24.90 36.54 21.04
C GLU A 21 26.05 37.12 20.18
N ALA A 22 25.94 37.54 18.92
CA ALA A 22 24.84 37.89 18.06
C ALA A 22 25.32 37.83 16.58
N GLU A 23 24.46 37.47 15.63
CA GLU A 23 24.63 37.84 14.22
C GLU A 23 23.50 38.80 13.81
N GLY A 24 23.88 40.03 13.46
CA GLY A 24 23.09 41.00 12.73
C GLY A 24 23.54 41.08 11.26
N SER A 25 22.58 41.40 10.40
CA SER A 25 22.59 41.34 8.92
C SER A 25 23.59 42.30 8.21
N PRO A 26 23.79 42.20 6.87
CA PRO A 26 25.01 42.59 6.15
C PRO A 26 24.96 44.00 5.53
N LEU A 27 26.12 44.57 5.14
CA LEU A 27 26.36 45.56 4.05
C LEU A 27 27.90 45.87 3.90
N PRO A 28 28.41 46.48 2.79
CA PRO A 28 29.66 46.08 2.14
C PRO A 28 30.85 47.08 2.18
N MET A 29 32.04 46.54 1.86
CA MET A 29 33.28 47.13 1.32
C MET A 29 33.56 48.65 1.46
N LYS A 30 34.69 49.02 2.10
CA LYS A 30 35.89 49.66 1.49
C LYS A 30 36.90 50.20 2.53
N LYS A 31 38.17 49.88 2.26
CA LYS A 31 39.43 50.66 2.42
C LYS A 31 39.84 51.30 3.77
N ALA A 32 41.00 50.83 4.21
CA ALA A 32 42.22 51.60 4.55
C ALA A 32 42.41 52.22 5.95
N SER A 33 43.31 51.56 6.69
CA SER A 33 44.59 52.10 7.19
C SER A 33 44.77 52.36 8.70
N LYS A 34 45.77 51.63 9.19
CA LYS A 34 46.85 51.95 10.16
C LYS A 34 46.57 52.01 11.68
N GLY A 35 47.29 51.10 12.35
CA GLY A 35 47.94 51.26 13.66
C GLY A 35 47.21 50.59 14.82
N THR A 36 47.78 49.79 15.71
CA THR A 36 49.19 49.41 15.96
C THR A 36 49.21 48.24 16.95
N ARG A 37 50.12 47.26 16.75
CA ARG A 37 50.81 46.39 17.73
C ARG A 37 50.02 45.74 18.90
N LYS A 38 49.79 44.44 18.80
CA LYS A 38 50.38 43.35 19.61
C LYS A 38 49.60 42.05 19.34
N SER A 39 50.24 41.05 18.74
CA SER A 39 49.62 39.75 18.50
C SER A 39 50.63 38.63 18.72
N GLN A 40 50.08 37.50 19.17
CA GLN A 40 50.52 36.13 18.95
C GLN A 40 51.67 35.59 19.83
N SER A 41 51.30 34.76 20.79
CA SER A 41 51.99 33.50 21.09
C SER A 41 51.33 32.76 22.27
N VAL A 42 50.10 32.25 22.12
CA VAL A 42 49.61 31.06 22.84
C VAL A 42 48.50 30.45 21.96
N PHE A 43 48.41 29.12 21.86
CA PHE A 43 47.54 28.33 20.96
C PHE A 43 48.06 28.04 19.54
N ARG A 44 49.26 27.44 19.48
CA ARG A 44 49.63 26.40 18.50
C ARG A 44 50.61 25.45 19.18
N LYS A 45 50.07 24.58 20.04
CA LYS A 45 50.79 23.49 20.69
C LYS A 45 49.72 22.55 21.21
N VAL A 46 49.45 21.46 20.48
CA VAL A 46 48.92 20.14 20.91
C VAL A 46 48.58 19.28 19.67
N GLU A 47 48.35 19.86 18.49
CA GLU A 47 48.05 19.07 17.26
C GLU A 47 49.27 18.71 16.38
N SER A 48 50.51 18.94 16.83
CA SER A 48 51.72 18.65 16.03
C SER A 48 52.65 17.59 16.64
N SER A 49 52.14 16.71 17.51
CA SER A 49 52.97 15.74 18.26
C SER A 49 52.63 14.26 18.07
N PHE A 50 51.89 13.88 17.02
CA PHE A 50 51.58 12.45 16.74
C PHE A 50 51.81 12.00 15.29
N LYS A 51 52.58 12.76 14.49
CA LYS A 51 52.90 12.42 13.09
C LYS A 51 54.39 12.47 12.72
N GLN A 52 55.29 12.38 13.70
CA GLN A 52 56.74 12.28 13.46
C GLN A 52 57.37 11.26 14.43
N GLU A 53 57.01 9.99 14.31
CA GLU A 53 57.78 8.91 14.95
C GLU A 53 57.83 7.59 14.14
N GLU A 54 57.45 7.65 12.85
CA GLU A 54 57.47 6.49 11.93
C GLU A 54 58.27 6.81 10.65
N SER A 55 59.47 7.38 10.78
CA SER A 55 60.39 7.49 9.64
C SER A 55 61.84 7.81 10.05
N SER A 56 62.49 6.98 10.87
CA SER A 56 63.96 7.03 11.01
C SER A 56 64.54 5.75 11.65
N SER A 57 64.59 4.65 10.90
CA SER A 57 65.49 3.54 11.24
C SER A 57 65.84 2.72 10.00
N LYS A 58 66.58 3.34 9.07
CA LYS A 58 67.39 2.63 8.07
C LYS A 58 68.73 3.35 7.89
N SER A 59 69.77 2.52 7.86
CA SER A 59 71.17 2.77 7.47
C SER A 59 72.00 3.76 8.30
N LEU A 60 72.81 3.23 9.20
CA LEU A 60 74.17 3.71 9.48
C LEU A 60 75.02 2.51 9.91
N ASP A 61 75.61 1.85 8.91
CA ASP A 61 76.82 1.04 9.06
C ASP A 61 78.04 1.98 9.02
N GLY A 62 78.97 1.83 9.95
CA GLY A 62 80.21 2.62 9.93
C GLY A 62 81.01 2.63 11.23
N ALA A 63 81.74 1.52 11.46
CA ALA A 63 83.02 1.39 12.15
C ALA A 63 83.44 2.42 13.24
N LEU A 64 83.57 1.95 14.49
CA LEU A 64 84.77 2.22 15.28
C LEU A 64 85.04 1.05 16.26
N ALA A 65 86.26 0.54 16.20
CA ALA A 65 86.75 -0.60 16.95
C ALA A 65 86.98 -0.31 18.44
N THR A 66 86.62 -1.24 19.32
CA THR A 66 87.39 -1.55 20.53
C THR A 66 87.28 -3.05 20.84
N SER A 67 88.38 -3.57 21.37
CA SER A 67 88.79 -4.98 21.50
C SER A 67 88.05 -5.81 22.57
N GLU A 68 87.88 -7.08 22.23
CA GLU A 68 87.70 -8.33 23.01
C GLU A 68 87.66 -8.29 24.55
N SER A 69 86.61 -8.91 25.15
CA SER A 69 86.67 -10.16 25.94
C SER A 69 85.34 -10.49 26.68
N PRO A 70 85.07 -11.77 27.05
CA PRO A 70 83.73 -12.35 27.03
C PRO A 70 83.10 -12.67 28.40
N GLY A 71 81.77 -12.66 28.49
CA GLY A 71 81.03 -13.37 29.55
C GLY A 71 79.71 -12.74 29.99
N GLY A 72 78.59 -13.45 29.81
CA GLY A 72 77.32 -13.16 30.50
C GLY A 72 76.07 -13.08 29.63
N ARG A 73 75.65 -14.19 29.01
CA ARG A 73 74.26 -14.35 28.56
C ARG A 73 73.34 -14.64 29.74
N SER A 74 72.11 -14.13 29.66
CA SER A 74 70.83 -14.84 29.90
C SER A 74 69.91 -14.17 30.93
N ALA A 75 68.76 -13.65 30.44
CA ALA A 75 67.42 -13.64 31.09
C ALA A 75 66.51 -12.48 30.61
N ARG A 76 67.05 -11.40 30.03
CA ARG A 76 66.27 -10.17 29.74
C ARG A 76 65.41 -10.14 28.44
N PRO A 77 65.76 -10.83 27.33
CA PRO A 77 64.94 -10.75 26.10
C PRO A 77 63.57 -11.44 26.25
N ALA A 78 63.55 -12.64 26.86
CA ALA A 78 62.33 -13.44 26.98
C ALA A 78 61.24 -12.81 27.86
N LEU A 79 61.61 -11.98 28.84
CA LEU A 79 60.65 -11.25 29.67
C LEU A 79 60.08 -10.05 28.91
N ARG A 80 60.93 -9.33 28.15
CA ARG A 80 60.53 -8.18 27.34
C ARG A 80 59.56 -8.59 26.22
N ASP A 81 59.84 -9.73 25.58
CA ASP A 81 58.98 -10.26 24.52
C ASP A 81 57.60 -10.69 25.08
N LYS A 82 57.57 -11.35 26.25
CA LYS A 82 56.32 -11.69 26.95
C LYS A 82 55.52 -10.46 27.41
N LEU A 83 56.19 -9.41 27.88
CA LEU A 83 55.54 -8.17 28.27
C LEU A 83 54.98 -7.41 27.05
N ASN A 84 55.69 -7.42 25.93
CA ASN A 84 55.20 -6.84 24.68
C ASN A 84 54.00 -7.60 24.12
N GLU A 85 53.99 -8.93 24.22
CA GLU A 85 52.86 -9.77 23.81
C GLU A 85 51.64 -9.53 24.71
N HIS A 86 51.85 -9.35 26.02
CA HIS A 86 50.79 -8.98 26.96
C HIS A 86 50.26 -7.55 26.73
N LEU A 87 51.15 -6.59 26.44
CA LEU A 87 50.78 -5.23 26.05
C LEU A 87 49.93 -5.23 24.77
N ALA A 88 50.33 -5.97 23.75
CA ALA A 88 49.55 -6.08 22.51
C ALA A 88 48.16 -6.69 22.75
N SER A 89 48.04 -7.66 23.67
CA SER A 89 46.75 -8.21 24.09
C SER A 89 45.88 -7.17 24.81
N LEU A 90 46.48 -6.37 25.71
CA LEU A 90 45.77 -5.31 26.44
C LEU A 90 45.37 -4.16 25.51
N ASP A 91 46.22 -3.78 24.55
CA ASP A 91 45.90 -2.76 23.56
C ASP A 91 44.74 -3.20 22.65
N ALA A 92 44.71 -4.48 22.25
CA ALA A 92 43.58 -5.06 21.51
C ALA A 92 42.30 -5.08 22.36
N GLU A 93 42.39 -5.36 23.66
CA GLU A 93 41.26 -5.31 24.59
C GLU A 93 40.75 -3.89 24.79
N ILE A 94 41.65 -2.91 24.97
CA ILE A 94 41.31 -1.48 25.07
C ILE A 94 40.62 -1.02 23.78
N GLN A 95 41.14 -1.40 22.62
CA GLN A 95 40.53 -1.06 21.34
C GLN A 95 39.13 -1.66 21.19
N SER A 96 38.92 -2.91 21.62
CA SER A 96 37.60 -3.56 21.67
C SER A 96 36.64 -2.81 22.60
N VAL A 97 37.10 -2.41 23.80
CA VAL A 97 36.29 -1.65 24.76
C VAL A 97 35.95 -0.26 24.22
N GLU A 98 36.88 0.41 23.54
CA GLU A 98 36.63 1.70 22.89
C GLU A 98 35.62 1.61 21.75
N GLU A 99 35.66 0.53 20.96
CA GLU A 99 34.63 0.25 19.95
C GLU A 99 33.25 0.01 20.58
N ASP A 100 33.19 -0.73 21.69
CA ASP A 100 31.96 -0.95 22.43
C ASP A 100 31.44 0.34 23.06
N LEU A 101 32.31 1.20 23.59
CA LEU A 101 31.95 2.53 24.06
C LEU A 101 31.37 3.40 22.93
N LYS A 102 31.93 3.33 21.70
CA LYS A 102 31.36 4.03 20.54
C LYS A 102 29.96 3.52 20.21
N LYS A 103 29.77 2.19 20.13
CA LYS A 103 28.46 1.56 19.89
C LYS A 103 27.45 1.94 20.97
N LEU A 104 27.87 1.94 22.23
CA LEU A 104 27.05 2.33 23.38
C LEU A 104 26.72 3.82 23.38
N ALA A 105 27.63 4.68 22.94
CA ALA A 105 27.37 6.11 22.76
C ALA A 105 26.32 6.37 21.68
N THR A 106 26.42 5.69 20.52
CA THR A 106 25.40 5.78 19.46
C THR A 106 24.04 5.28 19.97
N LEU A 107 24.04 4.19 20.73
CA LEU A 107 22.83 3.66 21.35
C LEU A 107 22.23 4.65 22.36
N ARG A 108 23.07 5.31 23.18
CA ARG A 108 22.61 6.33 24.13
C ARG A 108 21.93 7.48 23.41
N GLU A 109 22.49 7.97 22.31
CA GLU A 109 21.87 9.02 21.50
C GLU A 109 20.51 8.56 20.93
N ALA A 110 20.46 7.37 20.33
CA ALA A 110 19.22 6.79 19.83
C ALA A 110 18.14 6.63 20.93
N LEU A 111 18.53 6.21 22.14
CA LEU A 111 17.63 6.10 23.29
C LEU A 111 17.17 7.47 23.80
N LEU A 112 18.02 8.50 23.74
CA LEU A 112 17.63 9.86 24.09
C LEU A 112 16.62 10.44 23.11
N ASP A 113 16.77 10.17 21.81
CA ASP A 113 15.83 10.61 20.80
C ASP A 113 14.49 9.85 20.91
N GLU A 114 14.52 8.54 21.13
CA GLU A 114 13.31 7.76 21.42
C GLU A 114 12.64 8.25 22.71
N ARG A 115 13.41 8.57 23.76
CA ARG A 115 12.87 9.17 24.99
C ARG A 115 12.19 10.51 24.72
N LYS A 116 12.79 11.39 23.92
CA LYS A 116 12.15 12.66 23.50
C LYS A 116 10.86 12.40 22.74
N GLU A 117 10.85 11.43 21.83
CA GLU A 117 9.67 11.06 21.07
C GLU A 117 8.55 10.50 21.96
N VAL A 118 8.89 9.63 22.91
CA VAL A 118 7.95 9.08 23.90
C VAL A 118 7.43 10.18 24.83
N ILE A 119 8.27 11.10 25.28
CA ILE A 119 7.85 12.27 26.06
C ILE A 119 6.90 13.15 25.25
N ALA A 120 7.20 13.43 23.98
CA ALA A 120 6.31 14.18 23.09
C ALA A 120 4.98 13.46 22.86
N LYS A 121 4.99 12.12 22.73
CA LYS A 121 3.78 11.28 22.66
C LYS A 121 2.98 11.33 23.98
N LEU A 122 3.64 11.30 25.12
CA LEU A 122 3.02 11.43 26.45
C LEU A 122 2.40 12.81 26.65
N GLN A 123 3.12 13.88 26.33
CA GLN A 123 2.63 15.26 26.43
C GLN A 123 1.47 15.52 25.47
N SER A 124 1.52 14.99 24.25
CA SER A 124 0.41 15.08 23.29
C SER A 124 -0.78 14.21 23.69
N ALA A 125 -0.57 13.05 24.33
CA ALA A 125 -1.65 12.24 24.90
C ALA A 125 -2.32 12.94 26.11
N GLN A 126 -1.53 13.59 26.96
CA GLN A 126 -2.02 14.39 28.09
C GLN A 126 -2.78 15.64 27.63
N LYS A 127 -2.31 16.34 26.58
CA LYS A 127 -3.04 17.47 25.97
C LYS A 127 -4.35 17.03 25.31
N ARG A 128 -4.36 15.86 24.67
CA ARG A 128 -5.56 15.26 24.02
C ARG A 128 -6.67 14.88 24.99
N ALA A 129 -6.39 14.73 26.29
CA ALA A 129 -7.42 14.49 27.30
C ALA A 129 -8.26 15.74 27.65
N THR A 130 -7.87 16.92 27.15
CA THR A 130 -8.48 18.22 27.52
C THR A 130 -8.87 19.11 26.34
N ILE A 131 -8.61 18.68 25.09
CA ILE A 131 -8.78 19.52 23.90
C ILE A 131 -9.81 18.89 22.96
N SER A 132 -10.75 19.70 22.46
CA SER A 132 -11.76 19.23 21.52
C SER A 132 -11.13 18.90 20.15
N PRO A 133 -11.70 17.98 19.34
CA PRO A 133 -11.08 17.45 18.11
C PRO A 133 -10.74 18.48 17.01
N LEU A 134 -11.07 19.75 17.21
CA LEU A 134 -11.06 20.82 16.21
C LEU A 134 -9.86 21.77 16.34
N ASP A 135 -9.20 21.84 17.51
CA ASP A 135 -8.02 22.69 17.72
C ASP A 135 -6.73 22.08 17.15
N ASP A 136 -6.75 20.78 16.80
CA ASP A 136 -5.58 20.00 16.34
C ASP A 136 -5.21 20.24 14.85
N MET A 137 -6.11 20.84 14.06
CA MET A 137 -5.86 21.10 12.63
C MET A 137 -5.11 22.42 12.35
N GLY A 138 -4.79 23.21 13.37
CA GLY A 138 -4.05 24.48 13.24
C GLY A 138 -4.78 25.55 12.42
N LEU A 139 -6.09 25.40 12.21
CA LEU A 139 -6.97 26.34 11.51
C LEU A 139 -7.95 26.94 12.52
N ASP A 140 -8.00 28.26 12.62
CA ASP A 140 -8.81 29.00 13.60
C ASP A 140 -10.31 28.92 13.23
N ILE A 141 -11.00 27.88 13.70
CA ILE A 141 -12.46 27.73 13.52
C ILE A 141 -13.16 28.65 14.51
N THR A 142 -13.51 29.84 14.05
CA THR A 142 -14.11 30.87 14.91
C THR A 142 -15.46 30.44 15.49
N ARG A 143 -15.59 30.45 16.83
CA ARG A 143 -16.87 30.36 17.55
C ARG A 143 -17.53 31.75 17.62
N SER A 144 -17.97 32.29 16.49
CA SER A 144 -18.67 33.59 16.50
C SER A 144 -20.06 33.50 17.18
N ALA A 145 -20.43 34.54 17.93
CA ALA A 145 -21.66 34.65 18.72
C ALA A 145 -22.84 35.30 17.95
N GLY A 146 -22.79 35.33 16.61
CA GLY A 146 -23.91 35.74 15.75
C GLY A 146 -24.83 34.58 15.37
N SER A 147 -25.95 34.88 14.69
CA SER A 147 -26.89 33.89 14.13
C SER A 147 -26.14 32.83 13.32
N ARG A 148 -26.11 31.59 13.82
CA ARG A 148 -25.40 30.46 13.19
C ARG A 148 -26.35 29.72 12.25
N ILE A 149 -25.85 29.40 11.06
CA ILE A 149 -26.58 28.65 10.05
C ILE A 149 -26.24 27.17 10.22
N ASP A 150 -27.25 26.32 10.42
CA ASP A 150 -27.11 24.87 10.48
C ASP A 150 -27.63 24.23 9.18
N TYR A 151 -26.70 23.83 8.31
CA TYR A 151 -27.05 23.25 7.01
C TYR A 151 -27.61 21.83 7.09
N HIS A 152 -27.58 21.18 8.26
CA HIS A 152 -28.19 19.86 8.44
C HIS A 152 -29.72 19.92 8.58
N THR A 153 -30.28 21.11 8.75
CA THR A 153 -31.72 21.35 8.87
C THR A 153 -32.42 21.40 7.51
N GLU A 154 -33.74 21.58 7.54
CA GLU A 154 -34.59 21.71 6.36
C GLU A 154 -34.65 23.18 5.89
N TYR A 155 -34.61 23.38 4.57
CA TYR A 155 -34.67 24.68 3.90
C TYR A 155 -35.81 24.71 2.89
N GLU A 156 -36.14 25.89 2.37
CA GLU A 156 -37.20 26.10 1.38
C GLU A 156 -37.06 25.21 0.11
N TRP A 157 -35.83 24.81 -0.22
CA TRP A 157 -35.51 23.95 -1.37
C TRP A 157 -35.36 22.47 -1.01
N SER A 158 -35.40 22.07 0.26
CA SER A 158 -35.09 20.69 0.68
C SER A 158 -36.05 19.65 0.10
N ASP A 159 -37.36 19.95 0.07
CA ASP A 159 -38.35 19.07 -0.56
C ASP A 159 -38.14 18.95 -2.07
N ALA A 160 -37.79 20.06 -2.73
CA ALA A 160 -37.49 20.07 -4.15
C ALA A 160 -36.24 19.23 -4.46
N LEU A 161 -35.18 19.37 -3.65
CA LEU A 161 -33.97 18.55 -3.73
C LEU A 161 -34.31 17.06 -3.63
N ARG A 162 -35.09 16.63 -2.63
CA ARG A 162 -35.52 15.23 -2.46
C ARG A 162 -36.34 14.74 -3.66
N GLY A 163 -37.30 15.54 -4.11
CA GLY A 163 -38.15 15.21 -5.26
C GLY A 163 -37.33 14.98 -6.52
N LYS A 164 -36.41 15.89 -6.84
CA LYS A 164 -35.53 15.78 -8.02
C LYS A 164 -34.51 14.66 -7.86
N MET A 165 -33.97 14.45 -6.66
CA MET A 165 -33.06 13.35 -6.35
C MET A 165 -33.69 12.00 -6.66
N LYS A 166 -34.93 11.78 -6.21
CA LYS A 166 -35.67 10.56 -6.49
C LYS A 166 -36.05 10.43 -7.96
N ALA A 167 -36.53 11.51 -8.58
CA ALA A 167 -36.99 11.49 -9.96
C ALA A 167 -35.87 11.26 -10.99
N VAL A 168 -34.69 11.85 -10.78
CA VAL A 168 -33.57 11.80 -11.74
C VAL A 168 -32.59 10.69 -11.40
N PHE A 169 -32.23 10.53 -10.12
CA PHE A 169 -31.18 9.60 -9.71
C PHE A 169 -31.72 8.32 -9.07
N GLY A 170 -33.04 8.20 -8.83
CA GLY A 170 -33.63 7.03 -8.19
C GLY A 170 -33.20 6.83 -6.73
N ILE A 171 -32.67 7.88 -6.08
CA ILE A 171 -32.17 7.81 -4.69
C ILE A 171 -33.27 8.26 -3.74
N ASP A 172 -33.63 7.41 -2.77
CA ASP A 172 -34.69 7.70 -1.80
C ASP A 172 -34.22 8.59 -0.65
N ASN A 173 -32.98 8.42 -0.17
CA ASN A 173 -32.48 9.09 1.03
C ASN A 173 -31.05 9.61 0.84
N PHE A 174 -30.76 10.78 1.42
CA PHE A 174 -29.40 11.30 1.51
C PHE A 174 -28.54 10.42 2.44
N ARG A 175 -27.29 10.21 2.05
CA ARG A 175 -26.24 9.72 2.95
C ARG A 175 -25.78 10.84 3.87
N LEU A 176 -25.02 10.47 4.90
CA LEU A 176 -24.45 11.41 5.86
C LEU A 176 -23.73 12.57 5.15
N CYS A 177 -23.91 13.79 5.67
CA CYS A 177 -23.42 15.06 5.12
C CYS A 177 -23.96 15.49 3.76
N GLN A 178 -24.48 14.60 2.91
CA GLN A 178 -24.90 14.97 1.54
C GLN A 178 -25.99 16.06 1.56
N HIS A 179 -26.99 15.94 2.43
CA HIS A 179 -28.06 16.94 2.56
C HIS A 179 -27.47 18.32 2.92
N GLY A 180 -26.59 18.37 3.92
CA GLY A 180 -25.96 19.62 4.35
C GLY A 180 -25.07 20.25 3.27
N VAL A 181 -24.30 19.44 2.54
CA VAL A 181 -23.49 19.94 1.41
C VAL A 181 -24.40 20.49 0.31
N CYS A 182 -25.50 19.81 -0.02
CA CYS A 182 -26.48 20.31 -0.98
C CYS A 182 -27.11 21.63 -0.53
N ASN A 183 -27.47 21.77 0.75
CA ASN A 183 -28.02 23.02 1.29
C ASN A 183 -27.02 24.17 1.23
N ALA A 184 -25.76 23.95 1.64
CA ALA A 184 -24.70 24.95 1.50
C ALA A 184 -24.41 25.29 0.02
N ASN A 185 -24.61 24.31 -0.88
CA ASN A 185 -24.47 24.52 -2.31
C ASN A 185 -25.58 25.42 -2.86
N MET A 186 -26.83 25.17 -2.48
CA MET A 186 -27.98 26.02 -2.84
C MET A 186 -27.84 27.43 -2.25
N ASP A 187 -27.26 27.58 -1.06
CA ASP A 187 -26.92 28.85 -0.41
C ASP A 187 -25.65 29.53 -1.00
N ARG A 188 -25.13 29.03 -2.13
CA ARG A 188 -23.99 29.61 -2.87
C ARG A 188 -22.71 29.80 -2.02
N ARG A 189 -22.46 28.93 -1.05
CA ARG A 189 -21.25 28.93 -0.24
C ARG A 189 -20.05 28.30 -0.94
N ASP A 190 -18.85 28.74 -0.53
CA ASP A 190 -17.63 27.96 -0.73
C ASP A 190 -17.66 26.76 0.22
N ILE A 191 -17.27 25.58 -0.26
CA ILE A 191 -17.42 24.34 0.49
C ILE A 191 -16.16 23.49 0.36
N ILE A 192 -15.73 22.90 1.46
CA ILE A 192 -14.79 21.78 1.49
C ILE A 192 -15.53 20.57 2.05
N CYS A 193 -15.54 19.48 1.28
CA CYS A 193 -16.27 18.28 1.64
C CYS A 193 -15.33 17.06 1.57
N VAL A 194 -15.09 16.46 2.73
CA VAL A 194 -14.20 15.31 2.91
C VAL A 194 -15.05 14.08 3.22
N MET A 195 -15.26 13.24 2.23
CA MET A 195 -16.08 12.03 2.35
C MET A 195 -15.36 10.83 1.75
N PRO A 196 -15.42 9.64 2.39
CA PRO A 196 -14.73 8.46 1.90
C PRO A 196 -15.10 8.11 0.45
N THR A 197 -14.26 7.30 -0.20
CA THR A 197 -14.60 6.72 -1.51
C THR A 197 -15.89 5.92 -1.39
N GLY A 198 -16.81 6.14 -2.33
CA GLY A 198 -18.17 5.59 -2.25
C GLY A 198 -19.10 6.35 -1.30
N GLY A 199 -18.68 7.44 -0.65
CA GLY A 199 -19.56 8.28 0.18
C GLY A 199 -20.64 9.05 -0.59
N GLY A 200 -20.59 9.04 -1.93
CA GLY A 200 -21.55 9.73 -2.79
C GLY A 200 -21.23 11.23 -2.97
N LYS A 201 -19.94 11.57 -3.14
CA LYS A 201 -19.47 12.95 -3.38
C LYS A 201 -20.13 13.57 -4.62
N SER A 202 -20.32 12.80 -5.69
CA SER A 202 -20.88 13.28 -6.96
C SER A 202 -22.27 13.93 -6.83
N LEU A 203 -23.15 13.30 -6.05
CA LEU A 203 -24.52 13.80 -5.85
C LEU A 203 -24.54 15.23 -5.27
N THR A 204 -23.53 15.58 -4.46
CA THR A 204 -23.48 16.87 -3.75
C THR A 204 -23.30 18.09 -4.66
N TYR A 205 -22.88 17.88 -5.92
CA TYR A 205 -22.82 18.93 -6.93
C TYR A 205 -23.72 18.66 -8.14
N GLN A 206 -23.94 17.39 -8.48
CA GLN A 206 -24.82 17.02 -9.59
C GLN A 206 -26.26 17.40 -9.32
N LEU A 207 -26.78 17.14 -8.11
CA LEU A 207 -28.16 17.46 -7.77
C LEU A 207 -28.39 18.99 -7.74
N PRO A 208 -27.60 19.82 -7.03
CA PRO A 208 -27.77 21.28 -7.07
C PRO A 208 -27.62 21.89 -8.46
N ALA A 209 -26.78 21.33 -9.34
CA ALA A 209 -26.61 21.81 -10.71
C ALA A 209 -27.92 21.76 -11.53
N LEU A 210 -28.89 20.92 -11.15
CA LEU A 210 -30.18 20.82 -11.84
C LEU A 210 -31.15 21.97 -11.51
N PHE A 211 -30.89 22.72 -10.43
CA PHE A 211 -31.76 23.81 -9.98
C PHE A 211 -31.31 25.19 -10.44
N VAL A 212 -30.10 25.28 -11.02
CA VAL A 212 -29.53 26.55 -11.46
C VAL A 212 -29.68 26.76 -12.98
N SER A 213 -29.85 28.01 -13.37
CA SER A 213 -29.97 28.42 -14.77
C SER A 213 -28.60 28.74 -15.37
N GLY A 214 -27.67 27.79 -15.32
CA GLY A 214 -26.32 27.93 -15.83
C GLY A 214 -25.54 26.62 -15.78
N CYS A 215 -24.22 26.72 -15.98
CA CYS A 215 -23.30 25.59 -16.04
C CYS A 215 -22.43 25.51 -14.78
N THR A 216 -22.33 24.31 -14.22
CA THR A 216 -21.35 23.95 -13.19
C THR A 216 -20.12 23.35 -13.87
N LEU A 217 -18.95 23.93 -13.64
CA LEU A 217 -17.69 23.46 -14.20
C LEU A 217 -17.02 22.50 -13.21
N VAL A 218 -16.82 21.25 -13.62
CA VAL A 218 -16.21 20.19 -12.82
C VAL A 218 -14.79 19.94 -13.30
N ILE A 219 -13.81 20.25 -12.45
CA ILE A 219 -12.40 19.99 -12.70
C ILE A 219 -12.08 18.65 -12.05
N SER A 220 -11.76 17.64 -12.86
CA SER A 220 -11.42 16.30 -12.38
C SER A 220 -10.11 15.85 -13.02
N PRO A 221 -9.26 15.07 -12.32
CA PRO A 221 -7.97 14.71 -12.88
C PRO A 221 -8.11 13.66 -14.01
N LEU A 222 -9.19 12.89 -14.07
CA LEU A 222 -9.18 11.60 -14.74
C LEU A 222 -10.31 11.49 -15.76
N ILE A 223 -9.93 11.23 -17.02
CA ILE A 223 -10.87 11.11 -18.14
C ILE A 223 -11.83 9.93 -17.93
N SER A 224 -11.32 8.79 -17.44
CA SER A 224 -12.13 7.62 -17.11
C SER A 224 -13.26 7.93 -16.11
N LEU A 225 -12.98 8.72 -15.07
CA LEU A 225 -13.97 9.15 -14.09
C LEU A 225 -15.02 10.06 -14.72
N MET A 226 -14.58 11.03 -15.53
CA MET A 226 -15.48 11.94 -16.21
C MET A 226 -16.42 11.19 -17.19
N ASN A 227 -15.91 10.19 -17.91
CA ASN A 227 -16.71 9.36 -18.84
C ASN A 227 -17.84 8.65 -18.10
N ASP A 228 -17.52 7.97 -17.00
CA ASP A 228 -18.51 7.20 -16.22
C ASP A 228 -19.59 8.11 -15.62
N GLN A 229 -19.19 9.27 -15.09
CA GLN A 229 -20.15 10.25 -14.55
C GLN A 229 -21.05 10.85 -15.65
N ILE A 230 -20.49 11.16 -16.82
CA ILE A 230 -21.27 11.71 -17.94
C ILE A 230 -22.24 10.66 -18.49
N LEU A 231 -21.82 9.41 -18.59
CA LEU A 231 -22.69 8.32 -19.03
C LEU A 231 -23.91 8.20 -18.11
N HIS A 232 -23.71 8.15 -16.78
CA HIS A 232 -24.81 8.10 -15.82
C HIS A 232 -25.72 9.34 -15.87
N LEU A 233 -25.13 10.53 -16.05
CA LEU A 233 -25.91 11.76 -16.17
C LEU A 233 -26.76 11.77 -17.45
N ARG A 234 -26.21 11.34 -18.58
CA ARG A 234 -26.95 11.24 -19.86
C ARG A 234 -28.05 10.18 -19.81
N GLU A 235 -27.78 9.03 -19.20
CA GLU A 235 -28.79 7.98 -18.93
C GLU A 235 -29.95 8.52 -18.06
N ALA A 236 -29.64 9.40 -17.11
CA ALA A 236 -30.62 10.09 -16.27
C ALA A 236 -31.30 11.31 -16.95
N GLY A 237 -31.01 11.57 -18.23
CA GLY A 237 -31.57 12.70 -19.00
C GLY A 237 -30.99 14.06 -18.61
N VAL A 238 -29.78 14.10 -18.05
CA VAL A 238 -29.07 15.33 -17.67
C VAL A 238 -28.02 15.69 -18.73
N GLU A 239 -28.11 16.91 -19.25
CA GLU A 239 -27.13 17.47 -20.19
C GLU A 239 -25.77 17.70 -19.53
N ALA A 240 -24.85 16.76 -19.76
CA ALA A 240 -23.47 16.82 -19.31
C ALA A 240 -22.49 16.56 -20.46
N VAL A 241 -21.37 17.28 -20.46
CA VAL A 241 -20.37 17.23 -21.53
C VAL A 241 -18.95 17.06 -20.96
N MET A 242 -18.08 16.43 -21.75
CA MET A 242 -16.66 16.33 -21.49
C MET A 242 -15.91 17.26 -22.42
N PHE A 243 -15.14 18.20 -21.87
CA PHE A 243 -14.39 19.15 -22.67
C PHE A 243 -12.89 19.16 -22.35
N THR A 244 -12.22 18.08 -22.74
CA THR A 244 -10.81 17.80 -22.45
C THR A 244 -9.97 17.97 -23.71
N SER A 245 -8.76 17.38 -23.73
CA SER A 245 -7.95 17.22 -24.94
C SER A 245 -8.31 15.97 -25.74
N SER A 246 -9.02 15.00 -25.15
CA SER A 246 -9.48 13.77 -25.83
C SER A 246 -10.80 13.97 -26.59
N THR A 247 -11.51 15.08 -26.34
CA THR A 247 -12.71 15.47 -27.09
C THR A 247 -12.39 15.70 -28.56
N SER A 248 -13.21 15.15 -29.47
CA SER A 248 -13.06 15.37 -30.92
C SER A 248 -13.18 16.85 -31.28
N LYS A 249 -12.62 17.27 -32.42
CA LYS A 249 -12.68 18.69 -32.84
C LYS A 249 -14.10 19.13 -33.11
N GLU A 250 -14.92 18.23 -33.62
CA GLU A 250 -16.33 18.43 -33.96
C GLU A 250 -17.15 18.62 -32.70
N GLU A 251 -17.03 17.72 -31.72
CA GLU A 251 -17.70 17.81 -30.42
C GLU A 251 -17.22 19.03 -29.62
N ALA A 252 -15.92 19.33 -29.64
CA ALA A 252 -15.37 20.53 -29.01
C ALA A 252 -16.01 21.82 -29.54
N ARG A 253 -16.18 21.92 -30.87
CA ARG A 253 -16.84 23.08 -31.51
C ARG A 253 -18.32 23.14 -31.15
N GLU A 254 -18.99 22.00 -31.08
CA GLU A 254 -20.39 21.93 -30.65
C GLU A 254 -20.55 22.43 -29.21
N ILE A 255 -19.73 21.93 -28.29
CA ILE A 255 -19.71 22.35 -26.88
C ILE A 255 -19.44 23.86 -26.77
N ASP A 256 -18.44 24.38 -27.48
CA ASP A 256 -18.14 25.81 -27.51
C ASP A 256 -19.34 26.63 -27.98
N ASN A 257 -19.99 26.24 -29.08
CA ASN A 257 -21.15 26.93 -29.62
C ASN A 257 -22.33 26.91 -28.64
N ARG A 258 -22.58 25.79 -27.97
CA ARG A 258 -23.64 25.67 -26.95
C ARG A 258 -23.36 26.59 -25.76
N LEU A 259 -22.13 26.60 -25.23
CA LEU A 259 -21.75 27.48 -24.13
C LEU A 259 -21.83 28.96 -24.51
N VAL A 260 -21.47 29.32 -25.75
CA VAL A 260 -21.63 30.69 -26.26
C VAL A 260 -23.11 31.06 -26.41
N ALA A 261 -23.94 30.16 -26.95
CA ALA A 261 -25.38 30.38 -27.06
C ALA A 261 -26.05 30.57 -25.70
N MET A 262 -25.65 29.79 -24.69
CA MET A 262 -26.07 29.97 -23.29
C MET A 262 -25.68 31.35 -22.76
N ALA A 263 -24.44 31.80 -23.00
CA ALA A 263 -23.99 33.13 -22.59
C ALA A 263 -24.78 34.27 -23.25
N HIS A 264 -25.30 34.05 -24.46
CA HIS A 264 -26.15 35.01 -25.17
C HIS A 264 -27.65 34.87 -24.87
N GLY A 265 -28.06 33.93 -24.03
CA GLY A 265 -29.48 33.67 -23.72
C GLY A 265 -30.28 33.13 -24.91
N ARG A 266 -29.61 32.49 -25.88
CA ARG A 266 -30.22 31.97 -27.13
C ARG A 266 -30.52 30.47 -27.07
N SER A 267 -30.18 29.81 -25.98
CA SER A 267 -30.39 28.37 -25.77
C SER A 267 -31.71 28.12 -25.03
N GLY A 268 -32.41 27.03 -25.38
CA GLY A 268 -33.57 26.57 -24.63
C GLY A 268 -33.15 25.90 -23.32
N SER A 269 -33.96 26.02 -22.26
CA SER A 269 -33.64 25.52 -20.92
C SER A 269 -33.23 24.04 -20.89
N ASP A 270 -33.79 23.25 -21.81
CA ASP A 270 -33.60 21.79 -21.87
C ASP A 270 -32.34 21.40 -22.67
N ALA A 271 -31.78 22.31 -23.47
CA ALA A 271 -30.54 22.09 -24.22
C ALA A 271 -29.30 22.70 -23.51
N ASP A 272 -29.51 23.40 -22.39
CA ASP A 272 -28.45 24.02 -21.61
C ASP A 272 -27.57 22.97 -20.93
N ILE A 273 -26.26 23.10 -21.13
CA ILE A 273 -25.26 22.25 -20.47
C ILE A 273 -25.28 22.55 -18.97
N LYS A 274 -25.69 21.57 -18.15
CA LYS A 274 -25.74 21.71 -16.69
C LYS A 274 -24.38 21.43 -16.05
N LEU A 275 -23.65 20.45 -16.57
CA LEU A 275 -22.33 20.08 -16.10
C LEU A 275 -21.32 20.01 -17.25
N CYS A 276 -20.19 20.70 -17.09
CA CYS A 276 -19.06 20.64 -18.02
C CYS A 276 -17.83 20.10 -17.28
N TYR A 277 -17.39 18.91 -17.66
CA TYR A 277 -16.22 18.26 -17.07
C TYR A 277 -14.96 18.61 -17.85
N VAL A 278 -13.91 19.02 -17.15
CA VAL A 278 -12.63 19.44 -17.73
C VAL A 278 -11.45 18.91 -16.91
N THR A 279 -10.29 18.77 -17.54
CA THR A 279 -9.03 18.51 -16.82
C THR A 279 -8.42 19.80 -16.27
N PRO A 280 -7.57 19.74 -15.22
CA PRO A 280 -6.85 20.92 -14.72
C PRO A 280 -5.96 21.56 -15.82
N GLU A 281 -5.42 20.77 -16.75
CA GLU A 281 -4.65 21.28 -17.88
C GLU A 281 -5.48 22.17 -18.80
N LYS A 282 -6.78 21.90 -18.95
CA LYS A 282 -7.68 22.73 -19.77
C LYS A 282 -7.74 24.15 -19.21
N ILE A 283 -7.81 24.29 -17.89
CA ILE A 283 -7.79 25.60 -17.20
C ILE A 283 -6.41 26.25 -17.33
N ALA A 284 -5.34 25.48 -17.09
CA ALA A 284 -3.98 26.01 -17.02
C ALA A 284 -3.35 26.35 -18.39
N LYS A 285 -3.67 25.60 -19.45
CA LYS A 285 -2.92 25.60 -20.71
C LYS A 285 -3.76 26.08 -21.91
N ASN A 286 -5.09 25.98 -21.87
CA ASN A 286 -5.92 26.38 -23.00
C ASN A 286 -6.26 27.87 -22.97
N LYS A 287 -5.65 28.63 -23.89
CA LYS A 287 -5.82 30.10 -24.00
C LYS A 287 -7.22 30.55 -24.44
N ALA A 288 -7.99 29.70 -25.14
CA ALA A 288 -9.32 30.03 -25.63
C ALA A 288 -10.43 29.75 -24.59
N PHE A 289 -10.17 28.84 -23.64
CA PHE A 289 -11.18 28.40 -22.69
C PHE A 289 -11.47 29.45 -21.61
N MET A 290 -10.46 30.15 -21.09
CA MET A 290 -10.66 31.21 -20.09
C MET A 290 -11.55 32.36 -20.59
N PRO A 291 -11.35 32.92 -21.81
CA PRO A 291 -12.27 33.89 -22.41
C PRO A 291 -13.71 33.39 -22.55
N LEU A 292 -13.92 32.10 -22.81
CA LEU A 292 -15.26 31.50 -22.86
C LEU A 292 -15.92 31.50 -21.48
N LEU A 293 -15.19 31.08 -20.44
CA LEU A 293 -15.66 31.14 -19.05
C LEU A 293 -15.98 32.58 -18.62
N GLU A 294 -15.20 33.56 -19.04
CA GLU A 294 -15.51 34.98 -18.80
C GLU A 294 -16.83 35.43 -19.44
N LYS A 295 -17.16 34.95 -20.64
CA LYS A 295 -18.46 35.24 -21.27
C LYS A 295 -19.61 34.67 -20.43
N LEU A 296 -19.50 33.42 -20.00
CA LEU A 296 -20.49 32.78 -19.12
C LEU A 296 -20.62 33.51 -17.78
N TYR A 297 -19.49 33.89 -17.17
CA TYR A 297 -19.47 34.63 -15.91
C TYR A 297 -20.17 35.99 -16.03
N LYS A 298 -19.87 36.77 -17.08
CA LYS A 298 -20.52 38.06 -17.34
C LYS A 298 -22.03 37.89 -17.58
N ALA A 299 -22.44 36.80 -18.22
CA ALA A 299 -23.84 36.45 -18.44
C ALA A 299 -24.55 35.85 -17.20
N ARG A 300 -23.84 35.69 -16.06
CA ARG A 300 -24.34 34.97 -14.87
C ARG A 300 -24.80 33.54 -15.17
N LYS A 301 -24.10 32.87 -16.08
CA LYS A 301 -24.32 31.47 -16.50
C LYS A 301 -23.22 30.52 -16.03
N LEU A 302 -22.22 31.02 -15.30
CA LEU A 302 -21.20 30.20 -14.64
C LEU A 302 -21.54 30.11 -13.15
N GLU A 303 -22.04 28.96 -12.73
CA GLU A 303 -22.73 28.85 -11.43
C GLU A 303 -21.81 28.43 -10.30
N ARG A 304 -20.90 27.49 -10.55
CA ARG A 304 -20.00 26.91 -9.56
C ARG A 304 -18.77 26.26 -10.20
N PHE A 305 -17.65 26.29 -9.48
CA PHE A 305 -16.51 25.40 -9.74
C PHE A 305 -16.54 24.23 -8.76
N VAL A 306 -16.40 23.03 -9.29
CA VAL A 306 -16.21 21.80 -8.49
C VAL A 306 -14.80 21.32 -8.74
N ILE A 307 -14.00 21.22 -7.67
CA ILE A 307 -12.65 20.66 -7.71
C ILE A 307 -12.75 19.25 -7.14
N ASP A 308 -12.77 18.26 -8.02
CA ASP A 308 -12.76 16.84 -7.63
C ASP A 308 -11.34 16.39 -7.29
N GLU A 309 -11.20 15.40 -6.42
CA GLU A 309 -9.91 14.96 -5.85
C GLU A 309 -8.99 16.13 -5.43
N ALA A 310 -9.55 17.10 -4.71
CA ALA A 310 -8.89 18.36 -4.37
C ALA A 310 -7.60 18.19 -3.55
N HIS A 311 -7.33 17.01 -3.00
CA HIS A 311 -6.04 16.70 -2.36
C HIS A 311 -4.85 16.76 -3.35
N CYS A 312 -5.07 16.68 -4.66
CA CYS A 312 -4.04 16.78 -5.70
C CYS A 312 -3.29 18.12 -5.71
N VAL A 313 -3.81 19.15 -5.02
CA VAL A 313 -3.16 20.47 -4.88
C VAL A 313 -1.86 20.43 -4.06
N SER A 314 -1.69 19.43 -3.18
CA SER A 314 -0.60 19.37 -2.20
C SER A 314 0.37 18.22 -2.49
N GLU A 315 1.68 18.48 -2.38
CA GLU A 315 2.73 17.45 -2.42
C GLU A 315 2.68 16.50 -1.22
N ALA A 316 2.07 16.92 -0.12
CA ALA A 316 1.76 16.04 1.01
C ALA A 316 0.57 15.11 0.71
N GLY A 317 -0.18 15.40 -0.36
CA GLY A 317 -1.16 14.49 -0.94
C GLY A 317 -0.48 13.30 -1.62
N HIS A 318 -1.21 12.19 -1.71
CA HIS A 318 -0.72 10.94 -2.28
C HIS A 318 -0.73 10.90 -3.82
N ASP A 319 -1.43 11.83 -4.46
CA ASP A 319 -1.57 11.95 -5.91
C ASP A 319 -1.39 13.41 -6.35
N TYR A 320 -0.25 14.00 -5.99
CA TYR A 320 0.06 15.39 -6.30
C TYR A 320 0.10 15.63 -7.81
N ARG A 321 -0.61 16.67 -8.26
CA ARG A 321 -0.63 17.08 -9.67
C ARG A 321 -0.31 18.58 -9.82
N PRO A 322 0.83 18.94 -10.43
CA PRO A 322 1.27 20.34 -10.54
C PRO A 322 0.25 21.30 -11.18
N ASP A 323 -0.57 20.81 -12.12
CA ASP A 323 -1.58 21.66 -12.78
C ASP A 323 -2.73 22.08 -11.83
N TYR A 324 -2.94 21.40 -10.69
CA TYR A 324 -3.88 21.85 -9.65
C TYR A 324 -3.42 23.12 -8.94
N GLN A 325 -2.11 23.37 -8.81
CA GLN A 325 -1.60 24.61 -8.21
C GLN A 325 -1.98 25.87 -8.99
N LYS A 326 -2.27 25.71 -10.29
CA LYS A 326 -2.65 26.81 -11.18
C LYS A 326 -4.13 27.16 -11.09
N LEU A 327 -4.94 26.39 -10.34
CA LEU A 327 -6.36 26.64 -10.17
C LEU A 327 -6.67 27.90 -9.33
N ASN A 328 -5.66 28.49 -8.67
CA ASN A 328 -5.78 29.79 -8.01
C ASN A 328 -6.31 30.91 -8.94
N VAL A 329 -6.13 30.75 -10.26
CA VAL A 329 -6.64 31.67 -11.28
C VAL A 329 -8.16 31.78 -11.24
N LEU A 330 -8.87 30.71 -10.85
CA LEU A 330 -10.32 30.69 -10.81
C LEU A 330 -10.87 31.72 -9.83
N ARG A 331 -10.31 31.79 -8.62
CA ARG A 331 -10.72 32.80 -7.62
C ARG A 331 -10.35 34.22 -8.07
N LYS A 332 -9.18 34.41 -8.69
CA LYS A 332 -8.70 35.72 -9.15
C LYS A 332 -9.57 36.31 -10.25
N VAL A 333 -9.99 35.49 -11.22
CA VAL A 333 -10.76 35.93 -12.40
C VAL A 333 -12.28 35.92 -12.12
N PHE A 334 -12.75 34.96 -11.32
CA PHE A 334 -14.18 34.72 -11.06
C PHE A 334 -14.51 34.79 -9.56
N PRO A 335 -14.27 35.93 -8.88
CA PRO A 335 -14.34 36.01 -7.42
C PRO A 335 -15.73 35.72 -6.84
N LYS A 336 -16.80 35.90 -7.62
CA LYS A 336 -18.19 35.67 -7.20
C LYS A 336 -18.68 34.24 -7.43
N VAL A 337 -17.95 33.41 -8.17
CA VAL A 337 -18.34 32.01 -8.40
C VAL A 337 -17.89 31.18 -7.18
N PRO A 338 -18.81 30.45 -6.53
CA PRO A 338 -18.44 29.59 -5.41
C PRO A 338 -17.58 28.39 -5.83
N ILE A 339 -16.70 27.93 -4.93
CA ILE A 339 -15.87 26.74 -5.12
C ILE A 339 -16.34 25.63 -4.18
N LEU A 340 -16.54 24.43 -4.72
CA LEU A 340 -16.75 23.20 -3.96
C LEU A 340 -15.54 22.29 -4.17
N ALA A 341 -14.74 22.06 -3.13
CA ALA A 341 -13.61 21.15 -3.15
C ALA A 341 -13.99 19.82 -2.50
N LEU A 342 -13.75 18.72 -3.21
CA LEU A 342 -14.14 17.36 -2.83
C LEU A 342 -12.90 16.49 -2.69
N SER A 343 -12.78 15.75 -1.59
CA SER A 343 -11.70 14.76 -1.44
C SER A 343 -12.13 13.57 -0.60
N ALA A 344 -11.51 12.41 -0.83
CA ALA A 344 -11.64 11.25 0.04
C ALA A 344 -10.85 11.38 1.35
N THR A 345 -9.67 11.99 1.27
CA THR A 345 -8.79 12.24 2.41
C THR A 345 -8.28 13.67 2.35
N CYS A 346 -8.25 14.35 3.49
CA CYS A 346 -7.71 15.71 3.59
C CYS A 346 -6.97 15.86 4.92
N PRO A 347 -5.72 15.38 5.00
CA PRO A 347 -4.80 15.69 6.11
C PRO A 347 -4.79 17.20 6.43
N PRO A 348 -4.58 17.65 7.69
CA PRO A 348 -4.44 19.07 8.05
C PRO A 348 -3.45 19.85 7.18
N LYS A 349 -2.29 19.25 6.86
CA LYS A 349 -1.33 19.89 5.95
C LYS A 349 -1.89 20.07 4.54
N VAL A 350 -2.60 19.07 4.02
CA VAL A 350 -3.27 19.14 2.72
C VAL A 350 -4.42 20.14 2.75
N MET A 351 -5.15 20.23 3.87
CA MET A 351 -6.22 21.20 4.08
C MET A 351 -5.70 22.64 4.01
N GLN A 352 -4.59 22.93 4.70
CA GLN A 352 -3.93 24.24 4.65
C GLN A 352 -3.51 24.59 3.23
N ASP A 353 -2.79 23.67 2.55
CA ASP A 353 -2.35 23.88 1.18
C ASP A 353 -3.55 24.07 0.22
N LEU A 354 -4.65 23.36 0.43
CA LEU A 354 -5.89 23.51 -0.35
C LEU A 354 -6.53 24.88 -0.15
N MET A 355 -6.65 25.34 1.09
CA MET A 355 -7.18 26.67 1.43
C MET A 355 -6.35 27.77 0.75
N ASP A 356 -5.02 27.66 0.80
CA ASP A 356 -4.09 28.64 0.26
C ASP A 356 -4.08 28.65 -1.28
N VAL A 357 -3.99 27.47 -1.90
CA VAL A 357 -3.91 27.31 -3.35
C VAL A 357 -5.23 27.70 -4.01
N LEU A 358 -6.37 27.20 -3.53
CA LEU A 358 -7.68 27.51 -4.12
C LEU A 358 -8.21 28.88 -3.68
N GLN A 359 -7.54 29.55 -2.75
CA GLN A 359 -7.94 30.83 -2.18
C GLN A 359 -9.38 30.78 -1.66
N MET A 360 -9.64 29.77 -0.83
CA MET A 360 -10.94 29.55 -0.20
C MET A 360 -11.23 30.67 0.79
N LYS A 361 -12.50 31.09 0.90
CA LYS A 361 -12.88 32.19 1.79
C LYS A 361 -12.70 31.80 3.26
N GLN A 362 -12.10 32.70 4.03
CA GLN A 362 -11.99 32.57 5.49
C GLN A 362 -13.11 33.39 6.17
N PRO A 363 -13.53 33.02 7.39
CA PRO A 363 -13.08 31.85 8.17
C PRO A 363 -13.70 30.52 7.68
N LEU A 364 -13.09 29.41 8.08
CA LEU A 364 -13.62 28.06 7.88
C LEU A 364 -14.63 27.73 9.00
N HIS A 365 -15.82 27.29 8.62
CA HIS A 365 -16.88 26.92 9.56
C HIS A 365 -17.36 25.49 9.36
N HIS A 366 -17.78 24.82 10.43
CA HIS A 366 -18.43 23.53 10.30
C HIS A 366 -19.90 23.69 9.84
N GLY A 367 -20.42 22.71 9.10
CA GLY A 367 -21.75 22.76 8.49
C GLY A 367 -22.93 22.89 9.46
N ASP A 368 -22.75 22.47 10.72
CA ASP A 368 -23.76 22.60 11.79
C ASP A 368 -23.85 24.02 12.38
N ARG A 369 -22.79 24.82 12.22
CA ARG A 369 -22.61 26.10 12.91
C ARG A 369 -21.86 27.09 12.02
N ALA A 370 -22.34 27.25 10.79
CA ALA A 370 -21.75 28.15 9.83
C ALA A 370 -22.03 29.62 10.15
N GLY A 371 -21.02 30.48 9.98
CA GLY A 371 -21.22 31.93 9.91
C GLY A 371 -21.87 32.34 8.60
N VAL A 372 -22.25 33.62 8.50
CA VAL A 372 -22.95 34.21 7.32
C VAL A 372 -22.06 34.28 6.08
N ASP A 373 -20.73 34.36 6.25
CA ASP A 373 -19.74 34.33 5.17
C ASP A 373 -18.61 33.34 5.51
N GLY A 374 -17.68 33.10 4.57
CA GLY A 374 -16.59 32.14 4.72
C GLY A 374 -16.86 30.79 4.04
N THR A 375 -15.99 29.81 4.28
CA THR A 375 -16.06 28.46 3.71
C THR A 375 -16.72 27.49 4.68
N VAL A 376 -17.59 26.61 4.19
CA VAL A 376 -18.26 25.58 4.99
C VAL A 376 -17.53 24.25 4.83
N TYR A 377 -17.22 23.60 5.94
CA TYR A 377 -16.52 22.32 6.01
C TYR A 377 -17.48 21.21 6.42
N PHE A 378 -17.46 20.13 5.64
CA PHE A 378 -18.16 18.89 5.95
C PHE A 378 -17.17 17.72 5.94
N THR A 379 -17.32 16.83 6.91
CA THR A 379 -16.55 15.58 6.96
C THR A 379 -17.46 14.41 7.32
N ALA A 380 -17.30 13.29 6.62
CA ALA A 380 -17.97 12.04 6.94
C ALA A 380 -16.94 11.03 7.49
N PRO A 381 -17.35 10.12 8.39
CA PRO A 381 -16.47 9.09 8.90
C PRO A 381 -15.89 8.23 7.79
N LEU A 382 -14.62 7.86 7.91
CA LEU A 382 -13.91 6.97 7.00
C LEU A 382 -14.31 5.50 7.22
N TYR A 383 -14.84 5.16 8.40
CA TYR A 383 -15.28 3.81 8.69
C TYR A 383 -16.52 3.41 7.87
N ARG A 384 -16.40 2.31 7.11
CA ARG A 384 -17.49 1.71 6.35
C ARG A 384 -17.88 0.37 6.95
N LYS A 385 -19.02 0.35 7.65
CA LYS A 385 -19.49 -0.83 8.39
C LYS A 385 -19.76 -2.06 7.52
N ASN A 386 -20.05 -1.86 6.24
CA ASN A 386 -20.35 -2.92 5.28
C ASN A 386 -19.11 -3.56 4.64
N LEU A 387 -17.90 -3.09 4.96
CA LEU A 387 -16.65 -3.68 4.45
C LEU A 387 -16.03 -4.62 5.48
N HIS A 388 -15.85 -5.88 5.09
CA HIS A 388 -15.30 -6.94 5.93
C HIS A 388 -13.83 -7.18 5.56
N TYR A 389 -12.92 -6.70 6.42
CA TYR A 389 -11.48 -6.80 6.18
C TYR A 389 -10.89 -8.11 6.71
N SER A 390 -10.09 -8.78 5.89
CA SER A 390 -9.32 -9.96 6.27
C SER A 390 -7.92 -9.98 5.65
N VAL A 391 -6.94 -10.51 6.39
CA VAL A 391 -5.60 -10.79 5.87
C VAL A 391 -5.37 -12.30 5.92
N LEU A 392 -5.24 -12.91 4.74
CA LEU A 392 -5.05 -14.34 4.58
C LEU A 392 -3.58 -14.66 4.24
N PRO A 393 -3.02 -15.78 4.72
CA PRO A 393 -1.71 -16.23 4.29
C PRO A 393 -1.69 -16.48 2.78
N LYS A 394 -0.68 -15.93 2.10
CA LYS A 394 -0.44 -16.17 0.69
C LYS A 394 0.37 -17.45 0.49
N PRO A 395 -0.14 -18.47 -0.23
CA PRO A 395 0.62 -19.68 -0.53
C PRO A 395 1.95 -19.38 -1.24
N MET A 396 2.95 -20.23 -1.02
CA MET A 396 4.24 -20.10 -1.73
C MET A 396 4.11 -20.48 -3.20
N SER A 397 3.32 -21.52 -3.49
CA SER A 397 3.07 -22.01 -4.83
C SER A 397 2.02 -21.16 -5.54
N HIS A 398 2.33 -20.72 -6.77
CA HIS A 398 1.40 -19.98 -7.63
C HIS A 398 0.11 -20.78 -7.87
N LYS A 399 0.22 -22.08 -8.14
CA LYS A 399 -0.93 -22.98 -8.34
C LYS A 399 -1.83 -23.04 -7.10
N GLU A 400 -1.25 -23.13 -5.90
CA GLU A 400 -2.02 -23.13 -4.65
C GLU A 400 -2.68 -21.78 -4.39
N MET A 401 -2.02 -20.67 -4.74
CA MET A 401 -2.58 -19.32 -4.62
C MET A 401 -3.79 -19.14 -5.54
N MET A 402 -3.69 -19.55 -6.82
CA MET A 402 -4.81 -19.46 -7.76
C MET A 402 -5.98 -20.36 -7.34
N ASN A 403 -5.70 -21.57 -6.84
CA ASN A 403 -6.75 -22.43 -6.29
C ASN A 403 -7.41 -21.79 -5.06
N ALA A 404 -6.64 -21.24 -4.13
CA ALA A 404 -7.18 -20.59 -2.94
C ALA A 404 -8.06 -19.37 -3.29
N MET A 405 -7.68 -18.59 -4.30
CA MET A 405 -8.49 -17.46 -4.78
C MET A 405 -9.76 -17.93 -5.48
N ALA A 406 -9.66 -18.92 -6.38
CA ALA A 406 -10.82 -19.46 -7.07
C ALA A 406 -11.81 -20.10 -6.09
N ASP A 407 -11.33 -20.90 -5.14
CA ASP A 407 -12.16 -21.50 -4.08
C ASP A 407 -12.85 -20.43 -3.24
N TYR A 408 -12.14 -19.34 -2.90
CA TYR A 408 -12.73 -18.21 -2.19
C TYR A 408 -13.87 -17.57 -2.99
N ILE A 409 -13.60 -17.24 -4.26
CA ILE A 409 -14.58 -16.60 -5.15
C ILE A 409 -15.79 -17.51 -5.34
N MET A 410 -15.59 -18.79 -5.65
CA MET A 410 -16.70 -19.72 -5.90
C MET A 410 -17.53 -19.99 -4.64
N LYS A 411 -16.89 -20.09 -3.47
CA LYS A 411 -17.59 -20.37 -2.22
C LYS A 411 -18.37 -19.16 -1.69
N HIS A 412 -17.84 -17.96 -1.83
CA HIS A 412 -18.39 -16.76 -1.20
C HIS A 412 -19.09 -15.82 -2.20
N HIS A 413 -18.73 -15.88 -3.48
CA HIS A 413 -19.05 -14.86 -4.48
C HIS A 413 -19.23 -15.36 -5.93
N ALA A 414 -19.66 -16.61 -6.16
CA ALA A 414 -19.69 -17.24 -7.50
C ALA A 414 -20.29 -16.36 -8.62
N ASP A 415 -21.38 -15.64 -8.33
CA ASP A 415 -22.09 -14.80 -9.30
C ASP A 415 -21.90 -13.30 -9.12
N HIS A 416 -21.07 -12.90 -8.18
CA HIS A 416 -20.86 -11.50 -7.85
C HIS A 416 -19.73 -10.86 -8.65
N SER A 417 -19.82 -9.53 -8.83
CA SER A 417 -18.72 -8.77 -9.41
C SER A 417 -17.63 -8.49 -8.37
N GLY A 418 -16.38 -8.57 -8.80
CA GLY A 418 -15.22 -8.33 -7.94
C GLY A 418 -14.03 -7.74 -8.68
N ILE A 419 -13.04 -7.31 -7.89
CA ILE A 419 -11.77 -6.76 -8.39
C ILE A 419 -10.63 -7.54 -7.73
N ILE A 420 -9.60 -7.87 -8.52
CA ILE A 420 -8.36 -8.45 -8.03
C ILE A 420 -7.23 -7.47 -8.32
N TYR A 421 -6.58 -6.96 -7.27
CA TYR A 421 -5.42 -6.09 -7.40
C TYR A 421 -4.11 -6.88 -7.41
N CYS A 422 -3.34 -6.66 -8.46
CA CYS A 422 -2.03 -7.26 -8.73
C CYS A 422 -0.92 -6.20 -8.71
N LEU A 423 0.30 -6.62 -8.36
CA LEU A 423 1.45 -5.72 -8.25
C LEU A 423 1.99 -5.26 -9.61
N SER A 424 1.98 -6.16 -10.60
CA SER A 424 2.56 -5.93 -11.93
C SER A 424 1.52 -6.18 -13.04
N LYS A 425 1.79 -5.69 -14.26
CA LYS A 425 0.94 -5.92 -15.43
C LYS A 425 0.88 -7.41 -15.77
N LYS A 426 2.04 -8.06 -15.77
CA LYS A 426 2.19 -9.52 -15.93
C LYS A 426 1.41 -10.30 -14.87
N ASP A 427 1.48 -9.88 -13.59
CA ASP A 427 0.70 -10.51 -12.52
C ASP A 427 -0.82 -10.39 -12.80
N ALA A 428 -1.30 -9.29 -13.39
CA ALA A 428 -2.70 -9.11 -13.73
C ALA A 428 -3.15 -10.02 -14.89
N GLU A 429 -2.31 -10.15 -15.93
CA GLU A 429 -2.53 -11.05 -17.06
C GLU A 429 -2.56 -12.51 -16.61
N THR A 430 -1.51 -12.98 -15.93
CA THR A 430 -1.39 -14.38 -15.47
C THR A 430 -2.52 -14.76 -14.51
N VAL A 431 -2.88 -13.89 -13.56
CA VAL A 431 -3.99 -14.18 -12.63
C VAL A 431 -5.33 -14.23 -13.37
N SER A 432 -5.53 -13.39 -14.38
CA SER A 432 -6.75 -13.40 -15.19
C SER A 432 -6.88 -14.69 -15.98
N GLU A 433 -5.81 -15.13 -16.63
CA GLU A 433 -5.74 -16.37 -17.43
C GLU A 433 -6.02 -17.60 -16.56
N ASP A 434 -5.29 -17.77 -15.46
CA ASP A 434 -5.43 -18.92 -14.56
C ASP A 434 -6.84 -19.00 -13.93
N LEU A 435 -7.46 -17.87 -13.59
CA LEU A 435 -8.82 -17.86 -13.05
C LEU A 435 -9.87 -18.12 -14.14
N SER A 436 -9.62 -17.71 -15.39
CA SER A 436 -10.47 -18.06 -16.53
C SER A 436 -10.53 -19.56 -16.77
N GLU A 437 -9.39 -20.27 -16.68
CA GLU A 437 -9.35 -21.74 -16.77
C GLU A 437 -10.20 -22.43 -15.68
N ARG A 438 -10.40 -21.76 -14.54
CA ARG A 438 -11.22 -22.21 -13.42
C ARG A 438 -12.68 -21.74 -13.53
N ARG A 439 -13.13 -21.40 -14.76
CA ARG A 439 -14.50 -21.00 -15.11
C ARG A 439 -14.97 -19.69 -14.49
N ILE A 440 -14.05 -18.83 -14.06
CA ILE A 440 -14.37 -17.48 -13.57
C ILE A 440 -14.24 -16.51 -14.74
N LYS A 441 -15.30 -15.77 -15.06
CA LYS A 441 -15.27 -14.78 -16.15
C LYS A 441 -14.42 -13.58 -15.76
N THR A 442 -13.16 -13.55 -16.22
CA THR A 442 -12.20 -12.51 -15.88
C THR A 442 -11.94 -11.53 -17.03
N GLY A 443 -11.34 -10.38 -16.71
CA GLY A 443 -10.75 -9.46 -17.68
C GLY A 443 -9.56 -8.73 -17.08
N VAL A 444 -8.66 -8.23 -17.93
CA VAL A 444 -7.38 -7.61 -17.52
C VAL A 444 -7.43 -6.10 -17.64
N TYR A 445 -6.92 -5.38 -16.64
CA TYR A 445 -6.75 -3.92 -16.73
C TYR A 445 -5.39 -3.44 -16.21
N HIS A 446 -4.61 -2.83 -17.10
CA HIS A 446 -3.40 -2.09 -16.75
C HIS A 446 -3.12 -0.96 -17.76
N ALA A 447 -2.05 -0.20 -17.50
CA ALA A 447 -1.70 0.98 -18.30
C ALA A 447 -1.57 0.68 -19.80
N ASP A 448 -0.99 -0.47 -20.17
CA ASP A 448 -0.68 -0.83 -21.56
C ASP A 448 -1.89 -1.30 -22.38
N ILE A 449 -3.04 -1.57 -21.75
CA ILE A 449 -4.27 -1.88 -22.47
C ILE A 449 -4.76 -0.60 -23.18
N GLY A 450 -5.11 -0.68 -24.46
CA GLY A 450 -5.60 0.47 -25.23
C GLY A 450 -6.90 1.06 -24.66
N ASP A 451 -7.14 2.35 -24.84
CA ASP A 451 -8.31 3.03 -24.26
C ASP A 451 -9.65 2.45 -24.76
N SER A 452 -9.73 2.03 -26.03
CA SER A 452 -10.92 1.36 -26.60
C SER A 452 -11.19 0.00 -25.95
N GLN A 453 -10.14 -0.78 -25.68
CA GLN A 453 -10.22 -2.07 -24.99
C GLN A 453 -10.61 -1.88 -23.52
N LYS A 454 -10.05 -0.86 -22.85
CA LYS A 454 -10.47 -0.47 -21.48
C LYS A 454 -11.95 -0.12 -21.45
N GLU A 455 -12.42 0.70 -22.38
CA GLU A 455 -13.85 1.07 -22.46
C GLU A 455 -14.75 -0.16 -22.69
N THR A 456 -14.36 -1.05 -23.61
CA THR A 456 -15.09 -2.29 -23.87
C THR A 456 -15.14 -3.20 -22.64
N LEU A 457 -14.02 -3.37 -21.94
CA LEU A 457 -13.97 -4.14 -20.69
C LEU A 457 -14.87 -3.54 -19.62
N HIS A 458 -14.83 -2.21 -19.45
CA HIS A 458 -15.69 -1.50 -18.50
C HIS A 458 -17.18 -1.74 -18.80
N GLN A 459 -17.59 -1.64 -20.06
CA GLN A 459 -18.97 -1.91 -20.48
C GLN A 459 -19.37 -3.35 -20.18
N ARG A 460 -18.54 -4.33 -20.57
CA ARG A 460 -18.79 -5.76 -20.33
C ARG A 460 -18.84 -6.11 -18.84
N TRP A 461 -18.01 -5.46 -18.01
CA TRP A 461 -18.02 -5.65 -16.56
C TRP A 461 -19.25 -5.01 -15.90
N ARG A 462 -19.68 -3.83 -16.38
CA ARG A 462 -20.94 -3.20 -15.95
C ARG A 462 -22.16 -4.08 -16.26
N GLN A 463 -22.20 -4.67 -17.45
CA GLN A 463 -23.25 -5.60 -17.91
C GLN A 463 -23.20 -6.98 -17.23
N GLY A 464 -22.14 -7.28 -16.47
CA GLY A 464 -21.96 -8.57 -15.79
C GLY A 464 -21.50 -9.71 -16.71
N LEU A 465 -21.10 -9.41 -17.95
CA LEU A 465 -20.48 -10.36 -18.88
C LEU A 465 -19.07 -10.75 -18.42
N VAL A 466 -18.33 -9.78 -17.86
CA VAL A 466 -17.12 -10.03 -17.06
C VAL A 466 -17.52 -9.90 -15.60
N LYS A 467 -17.13 -10.87 -14.77
CA LYS A 467 -17.42 -10.87 -13.34
C LYS A 467 -16.27 -10.26 -12.54
N VAL A 468 -15.04 -10.62 -12.88
CA VAL A 468 -13.87 -10.23 -12.10
C VAL A 468 -12.87 -9.48 -12.96
N VAL A 469 -12.43 -8.30 -12.51
CA VAL A 469 -11.36 -7.56 -13.19
C VAL A 469 -10.06 -7.76 -12.44
N CYS A 470 -9.06 -8.35 -13.09
CA CYS A 470 -7.70 -8.49 -12.60
C CYS A 470 -6.89 -7.29 -13.07
N ALA A 471 -6.33 -6.53 -12.13
CA ALA A 471 -5.80 -5.23 -12.47
C ALA A 471 -4.65 -4.74 -11.62
N THR A 472 -3.87 -3.82 -12.19
CA THR A 472 -2.95 -2.97 -11.41
C THR A 472 -3.67 -1.76 -10.83
N ILE A 473 -2.97 -0.93 -10.06
CA ILE A 473 -3.49 0.34 -9.51
C ILE A 473 -4.05 1.31 -10.59
N ALA A 474 -3.72 1.09 -11.86
CA ALA A 474 -4.32 1.82 -12.98
C ALA A 474 -5.85 1.64 -13.04
N PHE A 475 -6.36 0.49 -12.60
CA PHE A 475 -7.80 0.25 -12.47
C PHE A 475 -8.29 0.77 -11.14
N GLY A 476 -8.61 2.05 -11.07
CA GLY A 476 -9.13 2.58 -9.83
C GLY A 476 -9.76 3.94 -10.01
N LEU A 477 -8.96 4.87 -10.47
CA LEU A 477 -9.37 6.22 -10.74
C LEU A 477 -10.52 6.22 -11.78
N GLY A 478 -11.75 6.51 -11.33
CA GLY A 478 -12.93 6.57 -12.20
C GLY A 478 -13.92 5.42 -12.16
N ILE A 479 -13.70 4.38 -11.36
CA ILE A 479 -14.63 3.25 -11.28
C ILE A 479 -15.76 3.56 -10.29
N ASP A 480 -17.02 3.50 -10.73
CA ASP A 480 -18.22 3.64 -9.89
C ASP A 480 -19.27 2.54 -10.09
N LYS A 481 -18.85 1.28 -10.01
CA LYS A 481 -19.77 0.14 -9.93
C LYS A 481 -20.24 -0.07 -8.48
N GLY A 482 -21.55 0.07 -8.24
CA GLY A 482 -22.16 0.00 -6.91
C GLY A 482 -22.05 -1.36 -6.23
N ASP A 483 -22.18 -2.42 -7.02
CA ASP A 483 -22.43 -3.80 -6.62
C ASP A 483 -21.18 -4.70 -6.60
N VAL A 484 -19.99 -4.12 -6.42
CA VAL A 484 -18.75 -4.88 -6.23
C VAL A 484 -18.78 -5.56 -4.86
N ARG A 485 -18.85 -6.89 -4.81
CA ARG A 485 -19.00 -7.67 -3.57
C ARG A 485 -17.69 -8.12 -2.96
N PHE A 486 -16.59 -8.08 -3.71
CA PHE A 486 -15.29 -8.38 -3.16
C PHE A 486 -14.17 -7.61 -3.86
N VAL A 487 -13.15 -7.29 -3.09
CA VAL A 487 -11.86 -6.82 -3.57
C VAL A 487 -10.78 -7.72 -2.96
N LEU A 488 -10.05 -8.44 -3.82
CA LEU A 488 -8.93 -9.27 -3.39
C LEU A 488 -7.62 -8.57 -3.76
N HIS A 489 -6.67 -8.54 -2.85
CA HIS A 489 -5.30 -8.11 -3.11
C HIS A 489 -4.43 -9.35 -3.25
N HIS A 490 -4.05 -9.69 -4.48
CA HIS A 490 -3.12 -10.78 -4.77
C HIS A 490 -1.74 -10.53 -4.13
N THR A 491 -1.33 -9.25 -4.02
CA THR A 491 -0.10 -8.81 -3.37
C THR A 491 -0.39 -7.58 -2.53
N ILE A 492 0.37 -7.37 -1.44
CA ILE A 492 0.27 -6.15 -0.62
C ILE A 492 0.40 -4.87 -1.45
N PRO A 493 -0.43 -3.85 -1.20
CA PRO A 493 -0.30 -2.55 -1.86
C PRO A 493 0.90 -1.77 -1.31
N LYS A 494 1.28 -0.68 -1.97
CA LYS A 494 2.43 0.17 -1.61
C LYS A 494 2.27 0.91 -0.27
N SER A 495 1.04 1.05 0.23
CA SER A 495 0.74 1.77 1.46
C SER A 495 -0.64 1.37 2.04
N VAL A 496 -0.86 1.66 3.32
CA VAL A 496 -2.17 1.52 3.98
C VAL A 496 -3.23 2.41 3.32
N GLN A 497 -2.82 3.60 2.84
CA GLN A 497 -3.71 4.48 2.11
C GLN A 497 -4.17 3.87 0.77
N GLY A 498 -3.25 3.26 0.02
CA GLY A 498 -3.58 2.52 -1.20
C GLY A 498 -4.58 1.39 -0.92
N LEU A 499 -4.30 0.57 0.12
CA LEU A 499 -5.22 -0.48 0.57
C LEU A 499 -6.63 0.07 0.83
N TYR A 500 -6.74 1.17 1.57
CA TYR A 500 -8.01 1.78 1.94
C TYR A 500 -8.80 2.26 0.71
N GLN A 501 -8.14 2.88 -0.27
CA GLN A 501 -8.79 3.38 -1.48
C GLN A 501 -9.20 2.27 -2.43
N GLU A 502 -8.33 1.28 -2.62
CA GLU A 502 -8.56 0.12 -3.47
C GLU A 502 -9.69 -0.75 -2.92
N SER A 503 -9.65 -1.09 -1.63
CA SER A 503 -10.72 -1.84 -0.95
C SER A 503 -12.04 -1.04 -0.87
N GLY A 504 -11.97 0.29 -0.76
CA GLY A 504 -13.11 1.19 -0.75
C GLY A 504 -13.93 1.22 -2.06
N ARG A 505 -13.55 0.43 -3.07
CA ARG A 505 -14.35 0.20 -4.28
C ARG A 505 -15.45 -0.82 -4.08
N ALA A 506 -15.31 -1.69 -3.10
CA ALA A 506 -16.33 -2.67 -2.74
C ALA A 506 -17.54 -1.98 -2.10
N GLY A 507 -18.73 -2.59 -2.21
CA GLY A 507 -19.90 -2.27 -1.39
C GLY A 507 -20.42 -0.84 -1.49
N ARG A 508 -20.29 -0.15 -2.63
CA ARG A 508 -20.68 1.27 -2.78
C ARG A 508 -22.18 1.51 -2.70
N ASP A 509 -22.97 0.47 -2.97
CA ASP A 509 -24.41 0.38 -2.72
C ASP A 509 -24.77 0.26 -1.22
N GLY A 510 -23.78 0.10 -0.33
CA GLY A 510 -23.98 -0.06 1.11
C GLY A 510 -24.19 -1.50 1.58
N HIS A 511 -24.26 -2.47 0.66
CA HIS A 511 -24.34 -3.89 1.01
C HIS A 511 -22.98 -4.45 1.41
N ASP A 512 -23.00 -5.57 2.14
CA ASP A 512 -21.79 -6.24 2.59
C ASP A 512 -20.86 -6.61 1.43
N ALA A 513 -19.57 -6.37 1.64
CA ALA A 513 -18.53 -6.71 0.70
C ALA A 513 -17.21 -7.08 1.39
N ASP A 514 -16.50 -8.03 0.80
CA ASP A 514 -15.27 -8.59 1.36
C ASP A 514 -14.04 -7.86 0.84
N CYS A 515 -13.10 -7.56 1.72
CA CYS A 515 -11.83 -6.93 1.41
C CYS A 515 -10.71 -7.83 1.93
N VAL A 516 -10.14 -8.63 1.04
CA VAL A 516 -9.21 -9.73 1.39
C VAL A 516 -7.83 -9.42 0.89
N LEU A 517 -6.85 -9.40 1.80
CA LEU A 517 -5.44 -9.23 1.47
C LEU A 517 -4.68 -10.54 1.62
N TYR A 518 -4.12 -11.05 0.52
CA TYR A 518 -3.19 -12.17 0.58
C TYR A 518 -1.78 -11.66 0.88
N TYR A 519 -1.20 -12.12 1.99
CA TYR A 519 0.08 -11.65 2.47
C TYR A 519 1.05 -12.79 2.79
N ARG A 520 2.32 -12.58 2.41
CA ARG A 520 3.47 -13.33 2.91
C ARG A 520 4.67 -12.40 3.11
N PRO A 521 5.60 -12.69 4.03
CA PRO A 521 6.75 -11.83 4.30
C PRO A 521 7.60 -11.50 3.07
N GLN A 522 7.72 -12.41 2.10
CA GLN A 522 8.57 -12.26 0.92
C GLN A 522 8.05 -11.21 -0.07
N ASP A 523 6.77 -10.82 0.01
CA ASP A 523 6.22 -9.78 -0.86
C ASP A 523 6.89 -8.41 -0.59
N PHE A 524 7.48 -8.23 0.59
CA PHE A 524 8.31 -7.08 0.94
C PHE A 524 9.41 -6.81 -0.09
N THR A 525 10.16 -7.83 -0.51
CA THR A 525 11.32 -7.66 -1.39
C THR A 525 10.90 -7.03 -2.71
N ARG A 526 9.87 -7.60 -3.36
CA ARG A 526 9.35 -7.07 -4.64
C ARG A 526 8.81 -5.65 -4.49
N LEU A 527 8.09 -5.37 -3.39
CA LEU A 527 7.52 -4.06 -3.15
C LEU A 527 8.61 -2.99 -2.93
N SER A 528 9.61 -3.32 -2.12
CA SER A 528 10.74 -2.46 -1.79
C SER A 528 11.60 -2.13 -3.01
N GLN A 529 11.83 -3.11 -3.89
CA GLN A 529 12.50 -2.90 -5.18
C GLN A 529 11.76 -1.89 -6.07
N LEU A 530 10.44 -2.01 -6.16
CA LEU A 530 9.60 -1.18 -7.03
C LEU A 530 9.55 0.29 -6.57
N THR A 531 9.61 0.56 -5.27
CA THR A 531 9.35 1.90 -4.71
C THR A 531 10.61 2.60 -4.19
N VAL A 532 11.80 2.06 -4.43
CA VAL A 532 13.05 2.62 -3.89
C VAL A 532 13.31 4.07 -4.32
N GLN A 533 12.83 4.46 -5.50
CA GLN A 533 12.96 5.83 -6.02
C GLN A 533 11.88 6.79 -5.47
N GLU A 534 10.81 6.27 -4.87
CA GLU A 534 9.71 7.08 -4.35
C GLU A 534 10.06 7.66 -2.97
N LYS A 535 9.91 8.98 -2.80
CA LYS A 535 10.17 9.66 -1.52
C LYS A 535 9.22 9.12 -0.44
N GLY A 536 9.80 8.77 0.72
CA GLY A 536 9.04 8.26 1.87
C GLY A 536 8.44 6.87 1.70
N SER A 537 8.80 6.12 0.65
CA SER A 537 8.28 4.78 0.39
C SER A 537 8.57 3.79 1.50
N ARG A 538 9.76 3.84 2.10
CA ARG A 538 10.17 2.96 3.20
C ARG A 538 9.18 2.98 4.36
N ALA A 539 8.81 4.17 4.83
CA ALA A 539 7.84 4.33 5.92
C ALA A 539 6.45 3.78 5.53
N LYS A 540 5.99 4.09 4.30
CA LYS A 540 4.71 3.60 3.77
C LYS A 540 4.66 2.07 3.69
N ILE A 541 5.77 1.44 3.27
CA ILE A 541 5.92 -0.02 3.22
C ILE A 541 5.89 -0.61 4.63
N HIS A 542 6.64 -0.03 5.57
CA HIS A 542 6.67 -0.51 6.96
C HIS A 542 5.28 -0.46 7.59
N ASP A 543 4.50 0.59 7.30
CA ASP A 543 3.13 0.71 7.79
C ASP A 543 2.18 -0.35 7.22
N ILE A 544 2.25 -0.67 5.92
CA ILE A 544 1.40 -1.73 5.33
C ILE A 544 1.83 -3.13 5.80
N LEU A 545 3.13 -3.36 6.02
CA LEU A 545 3.61 -4.61 6.60
C LEU A 545 3.13 -4.77 8.05
N ARG A 546 3.20 -3.69 8.86
CA ARG A 546 2.66 -3.67 10.22
C ARG A 546 1.16 -3.96 10.21
N PHE A 547 0.42 -3.35 9.29
CA PHE A 547 -1.00 -3.64 9.09
C PHE A 547 -1.22 -5.12 8.81
N ALA A 548 -0.48 -5.72 7.86
CA ALA A 548 -0.65 -7.11 7.46
C ALA A 548 -0.28 -8.12 8.57
N GLN A 549 0.81 -7.87 9.32
CA GLN A 549 1.30 -8.78 10.37
C GLN A 549 0.51 -8.71 11.68
N THR A 550 -0.19 -7.61 11.96
CA THR A 550 -0.91 -7.47 13.22
C THR A 550 -2.12 -8.43 13.26
N LEU A 551 -2.18 -9.30 14.27
CA LEU A 551 -3.23 -10.31 14.45
C LEU A 551 -4.24 -10.01 15.56
N THR A 552 -3.91 -9.06 16.45
CA THR A 552 -4.62 -8.83 17.71
C THR A 552 -5.46 -7.55 17.70
N GLU A 553 -4.99 -6.51 17.01
CA GLU A 553 -5.69 -5.24 16.92
C GLU A 553 -6.69 -5.23 15.76
N CYS A 554 -7.88 -4.68 16.00
CA CYS A 554 -8.91 -4.54 14.98
C CYS A 554 -8.38 -3.80 13.74
N ARG A 555 -8.70 -4.30 12.54
CA ARG A 555 -8.29 -3.68 11.26
C ARG A 555 -8.76 -2.22 11.14
N ASN A 556 -9.97 -1.91 11.60
CA ASN A 556 -10.48 -0.53 11.60
C ASN A 556 -9.66 0.39 12.52
N ILE A 557 -9.26 -0.10 13.70
CA ILE A 557 -8.40 0.66 14.62
C ILE A 557 -7.03 0.89 13.98
N LEU A 558 -6.47 -0.10 13.28
CA LEU A 558 -5.20 0.07 12.55
C LEU A 558 -5.28 1.16 11.49
N PHE A 559 -6.38 1.21 10.72
CA PHE A 559 -6.62 2.33 9.81
C PHE A 559 -6.73 3.66 10.57
N ALA A 560 -7.54 3.73 11.63
CA ALA A 560 -7.70 4.94 12.42
C ALA A 560 -6.36 5.47 12.97
N LYS A 561 -5.53 4.57 13.52
CA LYS A 561 -4.16 4.89 13.97
C LYS A 561 -3.32 5.45 12.83
N TYR A 562 -3.25 4.74 11.69
CA TYR A 562 -2.46 5.17 10.54
C TYR A 562 -2.86 6.56 10.05
N PHE A 563 -4.16 6.80 9.83
CA PHE A 563 -4.61 8.10 9.33
C PHE A 563 -4.48 9.21 10.38
N SER A 564 -4.53 8.88 11.67
CA SER A 564 -4.24 9.85 12.75
C SER A 564 -2.75 10.19 12.87
N SER A 565 -1.84 9.23 12.67
CA SER A 565 -0.40 9.45 12.80
C SER A 565 0.24 10.00 11.53
N SER A 566 -0.12 9.44 10.39
CA SER A 566 0.57 9.66 9.11
C SER A 566 -0.07 10.77 8.28
N SER A 567 -1.32 11.09 8.58
CA SER A 567 -2.09 12.12 7.89
C SER A 567 -2.64 13.18 8.84
N GLN A 568 -2.33 13.13 10.14
CA GLN A 568 -2.91 14.00 11.18
C GLN A 568 -4.44 14.15 11.06
N ILE A 569 -5.13 13.16 10.49
CA ILE A 569 -6.59 13.17 10.37
C ILE A 569 -7.12 12.94 11.78
N SER A 570 -8.03 13.80 12.23
CA SER A 570 -8.59 13.69 13.57
C SER A 570 -9.18 12.29 13.78
N MET A 571 -8.89 11.68 14.93
CA MET A 571 -9.41 10.34 15.26
C MET A 571 -10.95 10.31 15.21
N SER A 572 -11.62 11.44 15.44
CA SER A 572 -13.07 11.54 15.32
C SER A 572 -13.59 11.28 13.90
N SER A 573 -12.76 11.41 12.86
CA SER A 573 -13.13 10.99 11.49
C SER A 573 -13.27 9.47 11.34
N TRP A 574 -12.97 8.68 12.39
CA TRP A 574 -13.20 7.24 12.42
C TRP A 574 -14.32 6.81 13.38
N SER A 575 -14.87 7.74 14.15
CA SER A 575 -16.04 7.46 15.00
C SER A 575 -17.34 7.57 14.20
N THR A 576 -18.32 6.77 14.59
CA THR A 576 -19.72 6.87 14.16
C THR A 576 -20.58 7.25 15.36
N GLU A 577 -21.85 7.60 15.16
CA GLU A 577 -22.78 7.91 16.27
C GLU A 577 -22.90 6.76 17.28
N GLU A 578 -22.63 5.52 16.85
CA GLU A 578 -22.76 4.30 17.66
C GLU A 578 -21.43 3.74 18.18
N LYS A 579 -20.28 4.12 17.60
CA LYS A 579 -18.97 3.52 17.94
C LYS A 579 -17.83 4.53 17.90
N GLY A 580 -17.00 4.50 18.94
CA GLY A 580 -15.77 5.29 19.02
C GLY A 580 -14.70 4.84 18.02
N ALA A 581 -13.79 5.75 17.63
CA ALA A 581 -12.70 5.47 16.69
C ALA A 581 -11.71 4.37 17.14
N LEU A 582 -11.66 4.11 18.45
CA LEU A 582 -10.81 3.09 19.08
C LEU A 582 -11.57 1.83 19.49
N GLU A 583 -12.86 1.73 19.17
CA GLU A 583 -13.63 0.53 19.50
C GLU A 583 -13.48 -0.54 18.41
N PRO A 584 -13.30 -1.82 18.78
CA PRO A 584 -13.23 -2.90 17.81
C PRO A 584 -14.50 -2.98 16.95
N CYS A 585 -14.34 -3.16 15.64
CA CYS A 585 -15.48 -3.19 14.71
C CYS A 585 -16.40 -4.40 14.95
N GLY A 586 -15.85 -5.50 15.46
CA GLY A 586 -16.58 -6.74 15.75
C GLY A 586 -16.72 -7.71 14.56
N HIS A 587 -16.27 -7.33 13.36
CA HIS A 587 -16.52 -8.10 12.13
C HIS A 587 -15.29 -8.34 11.24
N CYS A 588 -14.17 -7.66 11.47
CA CYS A 588 -12.92 -7.98 10.77
C CYS A 588 -12.32 -9.31 11.25
N ASP A 589 -11.38 -9.87 10.49
CA ASP A 589 -10.67 -11.09 10.83
C ASP A 589 -10.07 -11.06 12.25
N ASN A 590 -9.45 -9.97 12.67
CA ASN A 590 -8.84 -9.85 14.00
C ASN A 590 -9.89 -9.75 15.13
N CYS A 591 -11.10 -9.23 14.85
CA CYS A 591 -12.19 -9.20 15.82
C CYS A 591 -12.93 -10.53 15.94
N THR A 592 -12.98 -11.29 14.84
CA THR A 592 -13.71 -12.58 14.76
C THR A 592 -12.80 -13.78 15.05
N ARG A 593 -11.48 -13.59 15.01
CA ARG A 593 -10.49 -14.60 15.39
C ARG A 593 -10.61 -14.92 16.88
N GLY A 594 -10.93 -16.17 17.19
CA GLY A 594 -10.91 -16.68 18.57
C GLY A 594 -9.50 -16.67 19.16
N SER A 595 -9.41 -16.74 20.50
CA SER A 595 -8.14 -16.75 21.25
C SER A 595 -7.18 -17.86 20.83
N ASP A 596 -7.69 -18.95 20.27
CA ASP A 596 -6.88 -20.08 19.78
C ASP A 596 -6.27 -19.88 18.38
N GLY A 597 -6.61 -18.77 17.70
CA GLY A 597 -6.19 -18.50 16.32
C GLY A 597 -4.74 -18.02 16.17
N PHE A 598 -4.07 -17.66 17.27
CA PHE A 598 -2.68 -17.23 17.28
C PHE A 598 -1.99 -17.67 18.57
N VAL A 599 -0.66 -17.68 18.56
CA VAL A 599 0.18 -17.99 19.72
C VAL A 599 1.13 -16.83 19.95
N ARG A 600 1.06 -16.24 21.14
CA ARG A 600 2.03 -15.25 21.59
C ARG A 600 3.27 -15.98 22.11
N ARG A 601 4.46 -15.60 21.63
CA ARG A 601 5.73 -16.15 22.07
C ARG A 601 6.70 -15.03 22.37
N ASP A 602 7.51 -15.26 23.39
CA ASP A 602 8.75 -14.52 23.57
C ASP A 602 9.71 -14.90 22.44
N VAL A 603 10.14 -13.91 21.67
CA VAL A 603 11.03 -14.07 20.51
C VAL A 603 12.39 -13.44 20.75
N ARG A 604 12.75 -13.09 21.99
CA ARG A 604 14.08 -12.51 22.31
C ARG A 604 15.23 -13.38 21.81
N LEU A 605 15.21 -14.67 22.13
CA LEU A 605 16.26 -15.61 21.70
C LEU A 605 16.29 -15.77 20.16
N PRO A 606 15.18 -16.12 19.47
CA PRO A 606 15.15 -16.15 18.01
C PRO A 606 15.62 -14.84 17.34
N ALA A 607 15.19 -13.69 17.84
CA ALA A 607 15.58 -12.38 17.29
C ALA A 607 17.08 -12.12 17.50
N TRP A 608 17.63 -12.48 18.66
CA TRP A 608 19.06 -12.36 18.94
C TRP A 608 19.89 -13.23 17.98
N GLN A 609 19.48 -14.49 17.78
CA GLN A 609 20.14 -15.41 16.84
C GLN A 609 20.14 -14.85 15.40
N ILE A 610 19.01 -14.33 14.94
CA ILE A 610 18.90 -13.70 13.61
C ILE A 610 19.84 -12.49 13.49
N LEU A 611 19.92 -11.63 14.51
CA LEU A 611 20.82 -10.46 14.51
C LEU A 611 22.28 -10.87 14.44
N ARG A 612 22.69 -11.87 15.22
CA ARG A 612 24.07 -12.37 15.22
C ARG A 612 24.47 -12.87 13.84
N VAL A 613 23.60 -13.66 13.20
CA VAL A 613 23.83 -14.12 11.82
C VAL A 613 23.94 -12.94 10.86
N ALA A 614 23.07 -11.92 10.98
CA ALA A 614 23.11 -10.73 10.13
C ALA A 614 24.37 -9.87 10.33
N GLU A 615 24.85 -9.71 11.57
CA GLU A 615 26.07 -8.96 11.89
C GLU A 615 27.33 -9.67 11.38
N VAL A 616 27.43 -10.99 11.58
CA VAL A 616 28.55 -11.77 11.04
C VAL A 616 28.53 -11.79 9.52
N ALA A 617 27.36 -11.85 8.89
CA ALA A 617 27.24 -11.71 7.44
C ALA A 617 27.81 -10.36 6.98
N GLN A 618 27.43 -9.28 7.66
CA GLN A 618 27.93 -7.94 7.35
C GLN A 618 29.44 -7.81 7.54
N GLN A 619 30.01 -8.37 8.61
CA GLN A 619 31.46 -8.37 8.87
C GLN A 619 32.24 -9.18 7.83
N THR A 620 31.68 -10.30 7.39
CA THR A 620 32.28 -11.16 6.37
C THR A 620 32.01 -10.70 4.94
N GLY A 621 31.34 -9.55 4.76
CA GLY A 621 30.97 -9.01 3.45
C GLY A 621 29.90 -9.82 2.70
N LYS A 622 29.25 -10.78 3.38
CA LYS A 622 28.12 -11.55 2.83
C LYS A 622 26.84 -10.73 2.96
N ARG A 623 25.99 -10.81 1.94
CA ARG A 623 24.68 -10.15 1.90
C ARG A 623 23.58 -11.18 1.78
N PHE A 624 22.52 -11.01 2.57
CA PHE A 624 21.38 -11.91 2.57
C PHE A 624 20.07 -11.16 2.31
N THR A 625 19.22 -11.75 1.49
CA THR A 625 17.79 -11.41 1.42
C THR A 625 17.08 -11.95 2.66
N ILE A 626 15.83 -11.52 2.94
CA ILE A 626 15.05 -12.05 4.07
C ILE A 626 14.95 -13.58 4.03
N ASN A 627 14.68 -14.15 2.84
CA ASN A 627 14.56 -15.59 2.68
C ASN A 627 15.89 -16.32 2.94
N GLN A 628 17.00 -15.76 2.44
CA GLN A 628 18.34 -16.31 2.69
C GLN A 628 18.71 -16.23 4.18
N LEU A 629 18.46 -15.09 4.82
CA LEU A 629 18.72 -14.89 6.25
C LEU A 629 17.91 -15.88 7.10
N ALA A 630 16.63 -16.07 6.78
CA ALA A 630 15.78 -17.03 7.46
C ALA A 630 16.24 -18.48 7.27
N SER A 631 16.71 -18.84 6.07
CA SER A 631 17.26 -20.17 5.78
C SER A 631 18.56 -20.42 6.56
N VAL A 632 19.48 -19.45 6.53
CA VAL A 632 20.79 -19.54 7.21
C VAL A 632 20.61 -19.57 8.73
N ALA A 633 19.76 -18.71 9.31
CA ALA A 633 19.51 -18.70 10.76
C ALA A 633 18.93 -20.04 11.28
N ARG A 634 18.34 -20.85 10.41
CA ARG A 634 17.80 -22.18 10.73
C ARG A 634 18.77 -23.34 10.44
N GLY A 635 20.04 -23.07 10.13
CA GLY A 635 21.04 -24.12 9.85
C GLY A 635 20.97 -24.73 8.45
N ARG A 636 20.28 -24.08 7.51
CA ARG A 636 20.23 -24.53 6.11
C ARG A 636 21.22 -23.75 5.27
N SER A 637 21.97 -24.43 4.40
CA SER A 637 22.90 -23.74 3.50
C SER A 637 22.11 -22.85 2.56
N SER A 638 22.42 -21.55 2.53
CA SER A 638 21.99 -20.66 1.45
C SER A 638 22.47 -21.27 0.13
N GLY A 639 21.55 -21.61 -0.78
CA GLY A 639 21.84 -22.25 -2.06
C GLY A 639 22.65 -21.38 -3.04
N THR A 640 23.22 -20.26 -2.59
CA THR A 640 24.08 -19.38 -3.38
C THR A 640 25.53 -19.86 -3.33
N SER A 641 25.79 -20.97 -4.01
CA SER A 641 27.10 -21.25 -4.59
C SER A 641 26.93 -21.15 -6.11
N SER A 642 27.27 -19.98 -6.67
CA SER A 642 27.44 -19.83 -8.12
C SER A 642 28.41 -20.89 -8.62
N ALA A 643 27.99 -21.64 -9.63
CA ALA A 643 28.75 -22.72 -10.23
C ALA A 643 30.05 -22.22 -10.86
N ALA A 644 31.20 -22.75 -10.41
CA ALA A 644 32.35 -23.17 -11.24
C ALA A 644 33.54 -23.59 -10.37
N SER A 645 33.53 -24.81 -9.85
CA SER A 645 34.74 -25.64 -9.72
C SER A 645 34.34 -27.06 -9.33
N LYS A 646 34.30 -27.97 -10.31
CA LYS A 646 34.42 -29.41 -10.05
C LYS A 646 35.89 -29.68 -9.72
N GLY A 647 36.23 -29.58 -8.44
CA GLY A 647 37.55 -29.91 -7.90
C GLY A 647 37.42 -30.39 -6.46
N LYS A 648 38.01 -31.53 -6.14
CA LYS A 648 37.99 -32.21 -4.83
C LYS A 648 38.38 -31.25 -3.68
N GLY A 649 37.51 -31.14 -2.68
CA GLY A 649 37.75 -30.38 -1.45
C GLY A 649 36.48 -29.66 -1.01
N LYS A 650 35.54 -30.38 -0.38
CA LYS A 650 34.26 -29.82 0.08
C LYS A 650 34.49 -29.07 1.40
N GLU A 651 35.13 -27.89 1.35
CA GLU A 651 35.04 -26.93 2.45
C GLU A 651 33.60 -26.41 2.50
N LYS A 652 32.86 -26.85 3.51
CA LYS A 652 31.57 -26.26 3.88
C LYS A 652 31.84 -24.83 4.34
N ALA A 653 31.70 -23.84 3.47
CA ALA A 653 31.63 -22.43 3.87
C ALA A 653 30.26 -22.10 4.54
N GLY A 654 29.80 -22.96 5.43
CA GLY A 654 28.65 -22.70 6.30
C GLY A 654 29.11 -21.87 7.48
N MET A 655 28.35 -20.82 7.82
CA MET A 655 28.52 -20.13 9.10
C MET A 655 28.31 -21.16 10.22
N ASP A 656 29.26 -21.25 11.16
CA ASP A 656 29.08 -22.07 12.36
C ASP A 656 28.07 -21.39 13.27
N LEU A 657 26.81 -21.83 13.20
CA LEU A 657 25.73 -21.24 13.99
C LEU A 657 25.88 -21.52 15.47
N ASP A 658 26.53 -22.62 15.86
CA ASP A 658 26.76 -22.93 17.26
C ASP A 658 27.74 -21.91 17.86
N GLU A 659 28.77 -21.52 17.09
CA GLU A 659 29.71 -20.48 17.48
C GLU A 659 29.11 -19.06 17.41
N ILE A 660 28.33 -18.76 16.35
CA ILE A 660 27.83 -17.40 16.08
C ILE A 660 26.59 -17.04 16.92
N ALA A 661 25.68 -18.00 17.07
CA ALA A 661 24.33 -17.77 17.59
C ALA A 661 23.91 -18.83 18.62
N GLY A 662 24.82 -19.67 19.10
CA GLY A 662 24.49 -20.77 20.02
C GLY A 662 23.55 -21.82 19.40
N GLY A 663 23.50 -21.91 18.08
CA GLY A 663 22.70 -22.89 17.37
C GLY A 663 21.63 -22.27 16.48
N ALA A 664 20.84 -23.15 15.86
CA ALA A 664 19.82 -22.77 14.89
C ALA A 664 18.54 -22.27 15.57
N VAL A 665 17.81 -21.39 14.88
CA VAL A 665 16.50 -20.89 15.32
C VAL A 665 15.44 -22.00 15.26
N GLU A 666 14.79 -22.28 16.39
CA GLU A 666 13.75 -23.31 16.54
C GLU A 666 12.34 -22.83 16.12
N LEU A 667 12.25 -22.12 14.99
CA LEU A 667 10.98 -21.67 14.40
C LEU A 667 10.81 -22.23 12.99
N SER A 668 9.57 -22.23 12.49
CA SER A 668 9.31 -22.59 11.09
C SER A 668 9.87 -21.51 10.15
N ASN A 669 10.11 -21.83 8.87
CA ASN A 669 10.68 -20.85 7.93
C ASN A 669 9.84 -19.57 7.85
N ASP A 670 8.54 -19.75 7.69
CA ASP A 670 7.58 -18.65 7.56
C ASP A 670 7.55 -17.77 8.83
N ASP A 671 7.71 -18.40 10.01
CA ASP A 671 7.75 -17.68 11.29
C ASP A 671 9.04 -16.87 11.42
N VAL A 672 10.19 -17.40 10.96
CA VAL A 672 11.46 -16.66 10.93
C VAL A 672 11.37 -15.51 9.93
N GLU A 673 10.79 -15.72 8.75
CA GLU A 673 10.61 -14.64 7.77
C GLU A 673 9.66 -13.55 8.28
N ALA A 674 8.59 -13.94 8.98
CA ALA A 674 7.67 -13.00 9.63
C ALA A 674 8.39 -12.20 10.72
N LEU A 675 9.20 -12.86 11.55
CA LEU A 675 10.01 -12.21 12.58
C LEU A 675 11.08 -11.28 11.98
N CYS A 676 11.73 -11.65 10.88
CA CYS A 676 12.66 -10.77 10.16
C CYS A 676 11.96 -9.48 9.71
N VAL A 677 10.75 -9.58 9.19
CA VAL A 677 9.95 -8.40 8.80
C VAL A 677 9.54 -7.57 10.02
N ASP A 678 9.17 -8.19 11.15
CA ASP A 678 8.89 -7.47 12.39
C ASP A 678 10.13 -6.71 12.90
N MET A 679 11.28 -7.38 12.93
CA MET A 679 12.57 -6.79 13.30
C MET A 679 12.97 -5.64 12.36
N LEU A 680 12.60 -5.72 11.08
CA LEU A 680 12.78 -4.63 10.11
C LEU A 680 11.90 -3.43 10.46
N ILE A 681 10.60 -3.64 10.68
CA ILE A 681 9.63 -2.59 11.06
C ILE A 681 10.04 -1.89 12.36
N ASN A 682 10.59 -2.65 13.31
CA ASN A 682 11.02 -2.16 14.61
C ASN A 682 12.45 -1.59 14.62
N GLY A 683 13.18 -1.63 13.49
CA GLY A 683 14.51 -1.03 13.32
C GLY A 683 15.68 -1.83 13.89
N TYR A 684 15.46 -3.10 14.24
CA TYR A 684 16.52 -4.05 14.58
C TYR A 684 17.25 -4.55 13.33
N LEU A 685 16.53 -4.66 12.22
CA LEU A 685 17.08 -4.87 10.88
C LEU A 685 16.86 -3.63 10.03
N LYS A 686 17.62 -3.47 8.94
CA LYS A 686 17.44 -2.41 7.94
C LYS A 686 17.68 -2.93 6.53
N GLU A 687 17.04 -2.29 5.57
CA GLU A 687 17.27 -2.52 4.14
C GLU A 687 18.56 -1.89 3.63
N GLU A 688 19.28 -2.66 2.81
CA GLU A 688 20.37 -2.19 1.96
C GLU A 688 20.04 -2.48 0.50
N TYR A 689 20.09 -1.45 -0.34
CA TYR A 689 19.78 -1.55 -1.77
C TYR A 689 21.07 -1.63 -2.57
N HIS A 690 21.12 -2.57 -3.51
CA HIS A 690 22.25 -2.70 -4.41
C HIS A 690 21.77 -2.72 -5.86
N SER A 691 22.11 -1.68 -6.60
CA SER A 691 21.79 -1.56 -8.03
C SER A 691 22.74 -2.42 -8.86
N GLN A 692 22.18 -3.23 -9.75
CA GLN A 692 22.87 -4.00 -10.78
C GLN A 692 22.31 -3.59 -12.16
N SER A 693 22.93 -4.07 -13.23
CA SER A 693 22.55 -3.71 -14.61
C SER A 693 21.08 -3.99 -14.95
N TYR A 694 20.48 -5.04 -14.36
CA TYR A 694 19.11 -5.50 -14.66
C TYR A 694 18.08 -5.20 -13.57
N GLY A 695 18.48 -4.58 -12.46
CA GLY A 695 17.56 -4.30 -11.37
C GLY A 695 18.22 -3.95 -10.05
N ILE A 696 17.39 -3.79 -9.02
CA ILE A 696 17.82 -3.43 -7.68
C ILE A 696 17.59 -4.64 -6.77
N ASN A 697 18.63 -5.10 -6.08
CA ASN A 697 18.51 -6.15 -5.07
C ASN A 697 18.33 -5.52 -3.70
N VAL A 698 17.43 -6.11 -2.90
CA VAL A 698 17.16 -5.68 -1.52
C VAL A 698 17.72 -6.72 -0.57
N TYR A 699 18.74 -6.31 0.17
CA TYR A 699 19.37 -7.09 1.22
C TYR A 699 18.97 -6.55 2.59
N VAL A 700 19.17 -7.36 3.63
CA VAL A 700 18.88 -6.98 5.00
C VAL A 700 20.13 -7.10 5.84
N VAL A 701 20.40 -6.06 6.64
CA VAL A 701 21.55 -5.97 7.54
C VAL A 701 21.13 -5.46 8.91
N ALA A 702 22.06 -5.44 9.87
CA ALA A 702 21.79 -4.94 11.21
C ALA A 702 21.34 -3.46 11.18
N GLY A 703 20.21 -3.19 11.84
CA GLY A 703 19.61 -1.86 11.98
C GLY A 703 20.20 -1.06 13.14
N ALA A 704 19.72 0.17 13.32
CA ALA A 704 20.20 1.06 14.39
C ALA A 704 19.89 0.51 15.80
N LYS A 705 18.80 -0.25 15.96
CA LYS A 705 18.43 -0.87 17.24
C LYS A 705 19.07 -2.23 17.48
N ALA A 706 19.85 -2.77 16.53
CA ALA A 706 20.45 -4.12 16.66
C ALA A 706 21.25 -4.29 17.96
N VAL A 707 22.10 -3.30 18.28
CA VAL A 707 22.96 -3.27 19.49
C VAL A 707 22.17 -3.42 20.80
N ARG A 708 20.88 -3.07 20.82
CA ARG A 708 20.02 -3.20 22.02
C ARG A 708 19.84 -4.63 22.47
N LEU A 709 19.83 -5.55 21.52
CA LEU A 709 19.68 -6.97 21.78
C LEU A 709 21.03 -7.68 21.63
N SER A 710 21.81 -7.30 20.62
CA SER A 710 23.01 -8.01 20.21
C SER A 710 24.19 -7.86 21.20
N ARG A 711 24.18 -6.87 22.09
CA ARG A 711 25.21 -6.72 23.14
C ARG A 711 25.15 -7.76 24.27
N PHE A 712 24.02 -8.47 24.42
CA PHE A 712 23.85 -9.45 25.49
C PHE A 712 24.41 -10.81 25.07
N SER A 713 24.93 -11.57 26.04
CA SER A 713 25.26 -12.98 25.81
C SER A 713 24.00 -13.81 25.63
N ARG A 714 24.16 -15.05 25.13
CA ARG A 714 23.04 -15.98 25.02
C ARG A 714 22.41 -16.25 26.40
N GLU A 715 23.22 -16.50 27.42
CA GLU A 715 22.76 -16.80 28.78
C GLU A 715 21.98 -15.62 29.36
N ASP A 716 22.40 -14.39 29.08
CA ASP A 716 21.69 -13.17 29.46
C ASP A 716 20.30 -13.11 28.82
N ILE A 717 20.18 -13.41 27.52
CA ILE A 717 18.90 -13.41 26.79
C ILE A 717 17.99 -14.53 27.30
N GLU A 718 18.52 -15.73 27.54
CA GLU A 718 17.76 -16.86 28.09
C GLU A 718 17.29 -16.59 29.53
N GLN A 719 18.05 -15.82 30.31
CA GLN A 719 17.64 -15.28 31.61
C GLN A 719 16.65 -14.11 31.52
N GLY A 720 16.25 -13.71 30.31
CA GLY A 720 15.28 -12.65 30.07
C GLY A 720 15.85 -11.22 30.19
N LYS A 721 17.17 -11.03 30.13
CA LYS A 721 17.76 -9.69 30.02
C LYS A 721 17.58 -9.15 28.59
N GLY A 722 17.53 -7.82 28.47
CA GLY A 722 17.32 -7.13 27.20
C GLY A 722 15.88 -6.63 26.99
N PRO A 723 15.58 -6.04 25.82
CA PRO A 723 14.25 -5.52 25.54
C PRO A 723 13.25 -6.67 25.44
N GLU A 724 12.08 -6.49 26.05
CA GLU A 724 10.97 -7.43 25.91
C GLU A 724 10.53 -7.47 24.44
N MET A 725 10.47 -8.68 23.87
CA MET A 725 10.09 -8.91 22.48
C MET A 725 9.08 -10.04 22.43
N GLU A 726 7.80 -9.68 22.35
CA GLU A 726 6.72 -10.64 22.11
C GLU A 726 6.24 -10.54 20.67
N TYR A 727 6.03 -11.69 20.03
CA TYR A 727 5.44 -11.75 18.69
C TYR A 727 4.28 -12.76 18.65
N CYS A 728 3.25 -12.43 17.86
CA CYS A 728 2.08 -13.28 17.70
C CYS A 728 2.16 -14.05 16.38
N PHE A 729 2.29 -15.37 16.45
CA PHE A 729 2.30 -16.24 15.28
C PHE A 729 0.92 -16.82 15.00
N LEU A 730 0.55 -16.93 13.72
CA LEU A 730 -0.69 -17.57 13.31
C LEU A 730 -0.62 -19.08 13.60
N LYS A 731 -1.65 -19.65 14.24
CA LYS A 731 -1.67 -21.10 14.49
C LYS A 731 -2.04 -21.84 13.19
N LYS A 732 -1.10 -22.62 12.63
CA LYS A 732 -1.39 -23.48 11.46
C LYS A 732 -2.39 -24.56 11.88
N SER A 733 -3.52 -24.69 11.19
CA SER A 733 -4.43 -25.80 11.44
C SER A 733 -3.71 -27.11 11.11
N ARG A 734 -3.72 -28.07 12.03
CA ARG A 734 -3.20 -29.41 11.76
C ARG A 734 -4.08 -30.01 10.66
N LYS A 735 -3.56 -30.18 9.44
CA LYS A 735 -4.15 -31.12 8.47
C LYS A 735 -4.24 -32.47 9.21
N LYS A 736 -5.45 -32.96 9.46
CA LYS A 736 -5.64 -34.35 9.90
C LYS A 736 -4.97 -35.21 8.83
N LYS A 737 -3.89 -35.93 9.18
CA LYS A 737 -3.36 -36.98 8.32
C LYS A 737 -4.49 -37.98 8.13
N GLY A 738 -4.98 -38.14 6.90
CA GLY A 738 -5.88 -39.23 6.56
C GLY A 738 -5.19 -40.54 6.93
N GLU A 739 -5.89 -41.38 7.70
CA GLU A 739 -5.45 -42.74 7.98
C GLU A 739 -5.34 -43.49 6.65
N SER A 740 -4.16 -44.07 6.39
CA SER A 740 -3.97 -44.99 5.29
C SER A 740 -4.79 -46.25 5.59
N ILE A 741 -5.92 -46.40 4.90
CA ILE A 741 -6.69 -47.64 4.88
C ILE A 741 -5.80 -48.70 4.23
N LYS A 742 -5.24 -49.60 5.05
CA LYS A 742 -4.66 -50.86 4.58
C LYS A 742 -5.81 -51.74 4.09
N SER A 743 -5.86 -52.00 2.79
CA SER A 743 -6.81 -52.95 2.23
C SER A 743 -6.47 -54.37 2.69
N HIS A 744 -7.34 -54.94 3.53
CA HIS A 744 -7.33 -56.37 3.82
C HIS A 744 -7.90 -57.11 2.60
N LYS A 745 -7.01 -57.74 1.83
CA LYS A 745 -7.37 -58.66 0.75
C LYS A 745 -7.92 -59.95 1.37
N LYS A 746 -9.24 -60.14 1.33
CA LYS A 746 -9.90 -61.42 1.65
C LYS A 746 -9.66 -62.40 0.50
N THR A 747 -8.98 -63.48 0.80
CA THR A 747 -8.80 -64.66 -0.04
C THR A 747 -10.12 -65.44 -0.15
N GLN A 748 -10.58 -65.68 -1.38
CA GLN A 748 -11.46 -66.81 -1.70
C GLN A 748 -10.65 -67.84 -2.47
N ALA A 749 -10.77 -69.09 -2.03
CA ALA A 749 -10.02 -70.24 -2.50
C ALA A 749 -10.88 -71.11 -3.41
N THR A 750 -10.32 -71.48 -4.57
CA THR A 750 -10.60 -72.64 -5.42
C THR A 750 -9.35 -72.78 -6.30
N GLY A 751 -8.56 -73.85 -6.41
CA GLY A 751 -8.81 -75.29 -6.35
C GLY A 751 -8.29 -75.89 -7.68
N GLY A 752 -7.28 -76.77 -7.65
CA GLY A 752 -6.75 -77.55 -8.81
C GLY A 752 -5.26 -77.27 -9.12
N GLU A 753 -4.32 -78.11 -8.67
CA GLU A 753 -3.66 -79.24 -9.40
C GLU A 753 -2.52 -78.77 -10.33
N SER A 754 -1.24 -78.92 -9.92
CA SER A 754 -0.22 -79.91 -10.39
C SER A 754 0.08 -79.85 -11.90
N LEU A 755 1.28 -79.96 -12.48
CA LEU A 755 2.69 -80.17 -12.12
C LEU A 755 3.47 -80.19 -13.49
N GLU A 756 4.78 -79.92 -13.49
CA GLU A 756 5.79 -80.42 -14.46
C GLU A 756 6.05 -79.79 -15.86
N ALA A 757 7.24 -79.17 -15.94
CA ALA A 757 8.41 -79.53 -16.76
C ALA A 757 8.53 -79.14 -18.27
N ASN A 758 9.52 -78.27 -18.50
CA ASN A 758 10.60 -78.29 -19.50
C ASN A 758 10.32 -78.25 -21.02
N GLY A 759 10.94 -77.25 -21.67
CA GLY A 759 11.23 -77.27 -23.11
C GLY A 759 11.95 -76.03 -23.64
N LEU A 760 13.29 -76.03 -23.62
CA LEU A 760 14.16 -75.04 -24.29
C LEU A 760 13.99 -75.09 -25.84
N LYS A 761 14.04 -73.93 -26.52
CA LYS A 761 15.18 -73.49 -27.39
C LYS A 761 14.87 -72.26 -28.28
N ARG A 762 15.82 -71.29 -28.19
CA ARG A 762 16.38 -70.41 -29.26
C ARG A 762 15.44 -69.36 -29.90
N ARG A 763 15.87 -68.13 -30.25
CA ARG A 763 17.20 -67.55 -30.49
C ARG A 763 17.13 -66.01 -30.37
N ARG A 764 18.29 -65.45 -30.02
CA ARG A 764 18.68 -64.04 -29.85
C ARG A 764 18.65 -63.26 -31.18
N LEU A 765 18.24 -61.97 -31.13
CA LEU A 765 18.91 -60.84 -31.80
C LEU A 765 18.43 -59.51 -31.19
N THR A 766 19.34 -58.54 -31.22
CA THR A 766 19.51 -57.36 -30.35
C THR A 766 19.10 -56.05 -31.02
N ARG A 767 18.65 -55.03 -30.26
CA ARG A 767 19.05 -53.62 -30.44
C ARG A 767 18.67 -52.74 -29.23
N SER A 768 19.56 -51.79 -28.92
CA SER A 768 19.62 -50.86 -27.77
C SER A 768 18.51 -49.81 -27.70
N PRO A 769 18.25 -49.21 -26.51
CA PRO A 769 17.41 -48.02 -26.35
C PRO A 769 18.23 -46.72 -26.52
N VAL A 770 17.61 -45.72 -27.16
CA VAL A 770 18.09 -44.33 -27.25
C VAL A 770 17.15 -43.45 -26.44
N ALA A 771 17.75 -42.55 -25.66
CA ALA A 771 17.13 -41.53 -24.83
C ALA A 771 16.54 -40.39 -25.68
N ILE A 772 15.48 -39.76 -25.17
CA ILE A 772 15.08 -38.41 -25.57
C ILE A 772 14.97 -37.59 -24.28
N ASP A 773 15.82 -36.58 -24.22
CA ASP A 773 15.95 -35.58 -23.16
C ASP A 773 14.78 -34.57 -23.22
N ASP A 774 14.29 -34.21 -22.04
CA ASP A 774 13.31 -33.15 -21.78
C ASP A 774 14.07 -31.92 -21.25
N PRO A 775 14.09 -30.78 -21.96
CA PRO A 775 14.81 -29.60 -21.49
C PRO A 775 13.89 -28.39 -21.37
N TYR A 776 13.39 -28.07 -20.16
CA TYR A 776 13.11 -26.67 -19.81
C TYR A 776 13.26 -26.45 -18.30
N ASP A 777 14.51 -26.13 -17.94
CA ASP A 777 14.87 -25.41 -16.73
C ASP A 777 16.08 -24.51 -17.09
N GLN A 778 16.04 -23.24 -16.66
CA GLN A 778 17.06 -22.17 -16.83
C GLN A 778 16.96 -21.31 -18.10
N ILE A 779 16.77 -19.98 -17.93
CA ILE A 779 17.72 -18.91 -18.30
C ILE A 779 17.16 -17.53 -17.88
N PHE A 780 18.07 -16.69 -17.38
CA PHE A 780 17.94 -15.25 -17.08
C PHE A 780 18.36 -14.41 -18.32
N ASP A 781 17.69 -13.28 -18.52
CA ASP A 781 18.04 -12.01 -19.20
C ASP A 781 18.58 -11.96 -20.66
N GLN A 782 18.22 -10.84 -21.32
CA GLN A 782 18.57 -10.30 -22.67
C GLN A 782 17.65 -10.78 -23.82
N ASP A 783 17.12 -9.97 -24.74
CA ASP A 783 17.43 -8.59 -25.14
C ASP A 783 16.24 -7.93 -25.90
N ASP A 784 16.47 -6.65 -26.17
CA ASP A 784 15.65 -5.59 -26.76
C ASP A 784 15.50 -5.67 -28.32
N THR A 785 14.62 -4.83 -28.86
CA THR A 785 14.53 -4.32 -30.27
C THR A 785 14.03 -5.19 -31.45
N GLY A 786 12.94 -4.73 -32.09
CA GLY A 786 13.01 -4.24 -33.49
C GLY A 786 12.57 -5.12 -34.68
N LEU A 787 11.49 -4.65 -35.33
CA LEU A 787 11.24 -4.59 -36.79
C LEU A 787 10.68 -5.80 -37.57
N TYR A 788 9.50 -5.53 -38.16
CA TYR A 788 8.84 -6.06 -39.36
C TYR A 788 9.74 -6.78 -40.40
N THR A 789 9.22 -7.88 -40.94
CA THR A 789 8.85 -8.03 -42.36
C THR A 789 7.97 -9.27 -42.57
N ASP A 790 6.94 -9.09 -43.39
CA ASP A 790 6.06 -10.11 -43.98
C ASP A 790 6.84 -11.15 -44.82
N ASP A 791 6.34 -12.38 -44.90
CA ASP A 791 5.99 -12.98 -46.18
C ASP A 791 5.24 -14.33 -46.01
N ILE A 792 4.21 -14.43 -46.82
CA ILE A 792 3.21 -15.50 -46.94
C ILE A 792 3.78 -16.67 -47.76
N ASP A 793 3.50 -17.91 -47.37
CA ASP A 793 3.15 -18.92 -48.38
C ASP A 793 2.22 -20.03 -47.86
N LEU A 794 1.24 -20.34 -48.69
CA LEU A 794 0.10 -21.23 -48.47
C LEU A 794 0.40 -22.63 -49.02
N ASN A 795 0.05 -23.72 -48.31
CA ASN A 795 -0.96 -24.69 -48.77
C ASN A 795 -1.17 -25.90 -47.84
N PRO A 796 -2.34 -26.57 -47.93
CA PRO A 796 -2.96 -27.38 -46.88
C PRO A 796 -2.82 -28.89 -47.12
N ARG A 797 -3.24 -29.72 -46.14
CA ARG A 797 -4.17 -30.86 -46.37
C ARG A 797 -4.52 -31.68 -45.12
N ASP A 798 -5.78 -32.11 -45.16
CA ASP A 798 -6.37 -33.37 -44.70
C ASP A 798 -6.83 -33.53 -43.23
N ASP A 799 -8.10 -33.15 -43.07
CA ASP A 799 -9.14 -33.79 -42.27
C ASP A 799 -8.99 -35.31 -42.07
N LYS A 800 -9.24 -35.74 -40.83
CA LYS A 800 -10.05 -36.95 -40.55
C LYS A 800 -10.62 -36.89 -39.13
N ARG A 801 -11.89 -36.51 -39.08
CA ARG A 801 -12.78 -36.53 -37.92
C ARG A 801 -13.27 -37.97 -37.69
N THR A 802 -13.25 -38.44 -36.45
CA THR A 802 -13.98 -39.65 -36.04
C THR A 802 -14.83 -39.30 -34.82
N LYS A 803 -16.15 -39.40 -34.99
CA LYS A 803 -17.18 -39.24 -33.96
C LYS A 803 -17.17 -40.45 -33.04
N VAL A 804 -17.26 -40.21 -31.73
CA VAL A 804 -17.84 -41.16 -30.75
C VAL A 804 -18.72 -40.35 -29.82
N GLU A 805 -20.03 -40.60 -29.90
CA GLU A 805 -21.06 -40.18 -28.94
C GLU A 805 -21.19 -41.31 -27.91
N ILE A 806 -21.10 -41.03 -26.60
CA ILE A 806 -21.73 -41.85 -25.56
C ILE A 806 -22.26 -40.96 -24.43
N GLU A 807 -23.47 -41.35 -24.03
CA GLU A 807 -24.46 -40.94 -23.06
C GLU A 807 -23.98 -40.62 -21.63
N VAL A 808 -24.81 -39.79 -20.98
CA VAL A 808 -24.77 -39.36 -19.59
C VAL A 808 -25.59 -40.34 -18.75
N GLU A 809 -24.98 -40.90 -17.70
CA GLU A 809 -25.70 -41.58 -16.61
C GLU A 809 -25.49 -40.80 -15.31
N ASP A 810 -26.61 -40.38 -14.72
CA ASP A 810 -26.76 -39.88 -13.36
C ASP A 810 -26.73 -41.06 -12.37
N GLU A 811 -25.81 -41.04 -11.40
CA GLU A 811 -26.00 -41.76 -10.14
C GLU A 811 -25.56 -40.91 -8.95
N SER A 812 -26.54 -40.69 -8.07
CA SER A 812 -26.41 -40.20 -6.71
C SER A 812 -25.89 -41.30 -5.78
N GLU A 813 -25.01 -40.96 -4.83
CA GLU A 813 -25.19 -41.23 -3.39
C GLU A 813 -24.01 -40.70 -2.56
N ASP A 814 -24.37 -40.31 -1.33
CA ASP A 814 -23.68 -39.53 -0.30
C ASP A 814 -22.29 -40.03 0.16
N GLU A 815 -21.43 -39.10 0.63
CA GLU A 815 -20.87 -39.19 2.00
C GLU A 815 -20.20 -37.87 2.46
N ASP A 816 -20.61 -37.49 3.68
CA ASP A 816 -20.43 -36.22 4.37
C ASP A 816 -19.07 -36.16 5.12
N PHE A 817 -18.18 -35.22 4.78
CA PHE A 817 -16.97 -34.91 5.56
C PHE A 817 -16.82 -33.40 5.78
N GLY A 818 -17.35 -32.95 6.93
CA GLY A 818 -17.44 -31.56 7.33
C GLY A 818 -16.11 -30.84 7.54
N TRP A 819 -15.98 -29.68 6.88
CA TRP A 819 -15.18 -28.54 7.34
C TRP A 819 -16.11 -27.52 7.99
N GLN A 820 -16.45 -27.73 9.27
CA GLN A 820 -17.13 -26.73 10.07
C GLN A 820 -16.14 -25.72 10.65
N MET A 821 -16.16 -24.51 10.10
CA MET A 821 -15.99 -23.24 10.82
C MET A 821 -16.77 -22.21 10.02
N THR A 822 -18.03 -22.00 10.40
CA THR A 822 -18.93 -21.00 9.86
C THR A 822 -18.48 -19.60 10.32
N LEU A 823 -18.05 -18.74 9.39
CA LEU A 823 -17.87 -17.29 9.64
C LEU A 823 -19.21 -16.51 9.63
N ARG A 824 -20.35 -17.22 9.71
CA ARG A 824 -21.68 -16.65 9.89
C ARG A 824 -22.30 -17.26 11.14
N GLY A 825 -22.72 -16.43 12.09
CA GLY A 825 -23.76 -16.84 13.04
C GLY A 825 -25.10 -17.02 12.29
N PRO A 826 -25.98 -17.93 12.73
CA PRO A 826 -27.28 -18.09 12.09
C PRO A 826 -28.12 -16.82 12.33
N GLY A 827 -28.43 -16.10 11.25
CA GLY A 827 -29.45 -15.05 11.29
C GLY A 827 -30.83 -15.67 11.58
N PRO A 828 -31.77 -14.91 12.17
CA PRO A 828 -33.09 -15.42 12.49
C PRO A 828 -33.84 -15.83 11.20
N PRO A 829 -34.66 -16.90 11.25
CA PRO A 829 -35.34 -17.42 10.07
C PRO A 829 -36.34 -16.38 9.54
N ARG A 830 -36.10 -15.88 8.32
CA ARG A 830 -37.04 -15.03 7.60
C ARG A 830 -38.25 -15.85 7.17
N LYS A 831 -39.43 -15.51 7.71
CA LYS A 831 -40.72 -16.00 7.25
C LYS A 831 -40.90 -15.62 5.77
N ARG A 832 -41.13 -16.62 4.90
CA ARG A 832 -41.64 -16.39 3.55
C ARG A 832 -43.02 -15.76 3.66
N LEU A 833 -43.15 -14.49 3.25
CA LEU A 833 -44.44 -13.87 3.03
C LEU A 833 -44.95 -14.35 1.66
N CYS A 834 -45.95 -15.23 1.66
CA CYS A 834 -46.76 -15.48 0.47
C CYS A 834 -47.63 -14.24 0.22
N THR A 835 -47.39 -13.52 -0.86
CA THR A 835 -48.36 -12.54 -1.39
C THR A 835 -49.08 -13.17 -2.56
N ASN A 836 -50.32 -13.54 -2.26
CA ASN A 836 -51.36 -13.99 -3.18
C ASN A 836 -52.00 -12.73 -3.79
N THR A 837 -51.89 -12.49 -5.09
CA THR A 837 -52.84 -11.64 -5.83
C THR A 837 -52.83 -12.01 -7.31
N ASP A 838 -53.89 -12.71 -7.70
CA ASP A 838 -54.39 -12.84 -9.07
C ASP A 838 -54.83 -11.48 -9.64
N ARG A 839 -54.44 -11.18 -10.89
CA ARG A 839 -55.30 -10.78 -12.05
C ARG A 839 -54.57 -9.88 -13.08
N PRO A 840 -55.02 -9.91 -14.37
CA PRO A 840 -54.14 -9.88 -15.54
C PRO A 840 -54.12 -8.52 -16.26
N VAL A 841 -53.07 -8.30 -17.08
CA VAL A 841 -52.96 -7.18 -18.03
C VAL A 841 -52.66 -7.74 -19.43
N PRO A 842 -53.21 -7.16 -20.52
CA PRO A 842 -53.48 -7.86 -21.77
C PRO A 842 -52.33 -7.86 -22.79
N SER A 843 -52.46 -8.82 -23.70
CA SER A 843 -51.66 -9.12 -24.88
C SER A 843 -51.73 -8.09 -26.01
N SER A 844 -50.58 -7.73 -26.55
CA SER A 844 -50.27 -7.47 -27.98
C SER A 844 -48.79 -7.02 -28.02
N SER A 845 -47.85 -7.55 -28.80
CA SER A 845 -47.89 -7.94 -30.20
C SER A 845 -46.67 -8.81 -30.53
N LYS A 846 -46.82 -9.68 -31.53
CA LYS A 846 -45.85 -10.63 -32.08
C LYS A 846 -44.53 -9.98 -32.52
N ALA A 847 -43.40 -10.62 -32.22
CA ALA A 847 -42.22 -10.61 -33.08
C ALA A 847 -41.48 -11.96 -32.98
N VAL A 848 -41.32 -12.55 -34.16
CA VAL A 848 -40.64 -13.75 -34.63
C VAL A 848 -39.38 -14.16 -33.82
N LEU A 849 -39.34 -15.42 -33.39
CA LEU A 849 -38.13 -16.12 -32.97
C LEU A 849 -37.38 -16.60 -34.22
N VAL A 850 -36.12 -16.18 -34.35
CA VAL A 850 -35.12 -16.82 -35.21
C VAL A 850 -34.06 -17.35 -34.27
N ASP A 851 -33.93 -18.67 -34.22
CA ASP A 851 -32.78 -19.37 -33.68
C ASP A 851 -31.56 -19.03 -34.53
N ASP A 852 -30.46 -18.60 -33.92
CA ASP A 852 -29.11 -18.80 -34.44
C ASP A 852 -28.12 -18.74 -33.25
N GLU A 853 -27.63 -19.93 -32.88
CA GLU A 853 -26.41 -20.09 -32.09
C GLU A 853 -25.21 -19.84 -33.01
N GLU A 854 -24.50 -18.72 -32.84
CA GLU A 854 -23.16 -18.56 -33.39
C GLU A 854 -22.15 -18.26 -32.28
N VAL A 855 -21.37 -19.30 -31.97
CA VAL A 855 -20.07 -19.21 -31.30
C VAL A 855 -19.09 -18.61 -32.31
N ILE A 856 -18.77 -17.33 -32.16
CA ILE A 856 -17.74 -16.67 -32.95
C ILE A 856 -16.50 -16.47 -32.08
N CYS A 857 -15.53 -17.37 -32.25
CA CYS A 857 -14.12 -17.08 -31.97
C CYS A 857 -13.56 -16.33 -33.19
N ILE A 858 -13.21 -15.06 -33.05
CA ILE A 858 -12.37 -14.35 -34.04
C ILE A 858 -11.01 -14.13 -33.39
N THR A 859 -10.06 -14.93 -33.86
CA THR A 859 -8.63 -14.61 -33.85
C THR A 859 -8.36 -13.53 -34.88
N ASP A 860 -7.40 -12.67 -34.56
CA ASP A 860 -6.95 -11.50 -35.31
C ASP A 860 -6.94 -11.65 -36.84
N SER A 861 -7.46 -10.62 -37.52
CA SER A 861 -7.05 -10.25 -38.88
C SER A 861 -7.23 -8.73 -39.08
N GLU A 862 -6.09 -8.07 -39.34
CA GLU A 862 -5.79 -6.68 -39.75
C GLU A 862 -6.18 -5.49 -38.84
#